data_AF-A0A928DUB7-F1
#
_entry.id   AF-A0A928DUB7-F1
#
_cell.length_a   1.000
_cell.length_b   1.000
_cell.length_c   1.000
_cell.angle_alpha   90.00
_cell.angle_beta   90.00
_cell.angle_gamma   90.00
#
_symmetry.space_group_name_H-M   'P 1'
#
loop_
_entity.id
_entity.type
_entity.pdbx_description
1 polymer ?
#
loop_
_entity_poly.entity_id
_entity_poly.type
_entity_poly.pdbx_seq_one_letter_code
_entity_poly.pdbx_strand_id
1 'polypeptide(L)'
;MSSVSPSLNFDTENSSQNSLDTLLPEIVNYDMTQFAQLRAGYDFGPYQNYRLIRKLGEGGMGQTWLANEMVNGKVSQQVVLKLLSRELRGNAEALREVQRVFDLTKNLNHSNICPLLGRYSDPYYGDFLVMKYADGGTLADRFKHRPNQDCGLTAENIVKILRPIAFALDHAHKMGILHRDVKPQNIMFIKSRKMWTPVLIDFGIAARIRPENAGSTTMTYSRTDTMAHSTSGTPLYMAPEQMKGEKQDGRADQYALAMIVFELLNGKLPFAGKNVIQITMEKTTLRPENPNFPIHVNAALTKALSTEPKNRFSTCTEFIDALVTPLKPIPVSDQKKKISKASMDQLIQILARSFRTLQTQVQERPYHWAGAGGVFFLLVCLCLFMSGDGETPEISTPAPLPPISVNEPKETPKEPEIVRKAGEKMVKLIGGREYTFRWCPPGKFQMGSLDVEIGRDSDEGPRHKVVIEKGFWILDTEVTQALWESVMGKTQQEQSGELGVNGVGENLPVYHVNWDDCRQFCLKLSKFINENVSLPTEAQWEYACRAGTPDPFAGFVDSMAIYGLDHTKDKPYTVAMKAPNDWGLYDMHGNVWEWCADWYSPNYENANSGEKSDRTCRGGGWYDSMAYCRSASRHSHWPGARENNLGFRVVLTAEPDPEMQYLSPLESALRGKFEYTLTETACEITKYIGSVPNVQVPEGVTRIGNDAFRNCTVLRTVTIPDSVTSIGTYAFSDCTNLTSVKLPGNLQAIEKDTFHNCFALTDIEIPNSVESLGAGAFSHCTELEKLHIPDGVKSIGGYCFDTCKKLQEIHIPDSVKSIGGWCFSRCEKLQTVTLPKDLEKLGESMFNECWHLKSIQLPNKLKSIPPAFSNAHVSSLEIPEGVTRIENNAFIGAYALTSLTLPDSLEFIGESVFTGCNILKEINISKNHSHFKLVDGVLFSKDGKRLIFCPRNKTGEYKIPQGTVEVAHTAFHACTSLISVTIPASVSKFSGHQEPFSGSTQLTEIIVEEGNEHYHSIDGVLFASKEKKLIQYPCAKTGEYRIPEGTVAIGWGAFWKSGATSIIIPEGVKQLENHLFGDNPHLTYLRLPASLKEIKSDTFRAGNSQGNPKLAVIDLAKDNPHFKSVDGVLFTADGKGLIRCPACKLGEYTLPKGVTHIYPYAFCNTKITSITFPEGCKSIGLGTFEHNWQLTEAHIPASVTEIGGWCFCTARNLTIYAPKGSKAEEYAKSNGHKFQAVKE
;
A
#
# COMPACT_ATOMS: atom_id res chain seq x y z
N MET A 1 29.26 21.97 60.45
CA MET A 1 30.47 21.31 59.93
C MET A 1 30.61 21.79 58.49
N SER A 2 31.37 22.88 58.25
CA SER A 2 32.84 22.89 58.07
C SER A 2 33.20 22.31 56.69
N SER A 3 33.24 23.15 55.64
CA SER A 3 34.41 23.94 55.19
C SER A 3 35.23 23.16 54.14
N VAL A 4 35.85 23.76 53.13
CA VAL A 4 36.60 25.03 53.08
C VAL A 4 36.38 25.80 51.76
N SER A 5 36.37 27.13 51.84
CA SER A 5 36.65 28.06 50.72
C SER A 5 37.98 28.77 50.99
N PRO A 6 38.78 29.12 49.95
CA PRO A 6 38.81 30.53 49.50
C PRO A 6 38.91 30.67 47.96
N SER A 7 38.37 31.68 47.24
CA SER A 7 38.02 33.11 47.48
C SER A 7 39.15 34.13 47.24
N LEU A 8 38.90 35.09 46.34
CA LEU A 8 39.39 36.49 46.24
C LEU A 8 38.98 37.00 44.84
N ASN A 9 37.93 37.81 44.61
CA ASN A 9 37.62 39.19 45.04
C ASN A 9 38.71 40.22 44.68
N PHE A 10 38.40 41.12 43.73
CA PHE A 10 37.97 42.53 43.91
C PHE A 10 37.26 42.91 42.56
N ASP A 11 36.10 43.58 42.48
CA ASP A 11 35.69 44.93 42.96
C ASP A 11 36.52 46.07 42.29
N THR A 12 35.95 47.14 41.73
CA THR A 12 34.55 47.67 41.72
C THR A 12 34.29 48.62 40.53
N GLU A 13 33.03 49.07 40.39
CA GLU A 13 32.51 50.17 39.54
C GLU A 13 32.19 49.83 38.06
N ASN A 14 31.16 50.42 37.41
CA ASN A 14 30.30 51.55 37.81
C ASN A 14 28.81 51.32 37.41
N SER A 15 27.87 52.18 37.84
CA SER A 15 26.42 51.89 37.87
C SER A 15 25.57 52.43 36.71
N SER A 16 24.61 51.64 36.22
CA SER A 16 23.30 52.11 35.75
C SER A 16 22.26 50.96 35.70
N GLN A 17 20.98 51.29 35.54
CA GLN A 17 19.83 50.39 35.77
C GLN A 17 19.72 49.23 34.76
N ASN A 18 19.68 47.99 35.24
CA ASN A 18 19.23 46.85 34.44
C ASN A 18 17.68 46.80 34.38
N SER A 19 17.14 46.80 33.16
CA SER A 19 15.77 46.38 32.89
C SER A 19 15.65 44.84 32.94
N LEU A 20 14.42 44.34 33.13
CA LEU A 20 14.09 42.91 33.19
C LEU A 20 14.12 42.24 31.80
N ASP A 21 15.31 42.08 31.22
CA ASP A 21 15.52 41.34 29.96
C ASP A 21 16.86 40.59 29.97
N THR A 22 16.87 39.33 30.46
CA THR A 22 17.78 38.25 30.00
C THR A 22 17.48 36.93 30.72
N LEU A 23 16.62 36.11 30.12
CA LEU A 23 16.69 34.64 30.24
C LEU A 23 16.03 33.98 29.01
N LEU A 24 16.36 34.49 27.82
CA LEU A 24 16.12 33.78 26.58
C LEU A 24 17.12 32.62 26.49
N PRO A 25 16.68 31.36 26.32
CA PRO A 25 17.56 30.28 25.88
C PRO A 25 18.18 30.64 24.52
N GLU A 26 19.37 30.09 24.24
CA GLU A 26 20.03 30.26 22.94
C GLU A 26 19.08 29.87 21.80
N ILE A 27 19.09 30.64 20.72
CA ILE A 27 18.26 30.35 19.54
C ILE A 27 18.83 29.12 18.84
N VAL A 28 18.31 27.95 19.19
CA VAL A 28 18.56 26.69 18.49
C VAL A 28 18.11 26.87 17.04
N ASN A 29 19.08 26.88 16.11
CA ASN A 29 18.80 26.89 14.67
C ASN A 29 18.11 25.57 14.29
N TYR A 30 16.78 25.59 14.25
CA TYR A 30 15.98 24.43 13.90
C TYR A 30 16.11 24.09 12.40
N ASP A 31 16.47 22.83 12.14
CA ASP A 31 16.44 22.22 10.82
C ASP A 31 15.01 22.22 10.26
N MET A 32 14.79 23.05 9.22
CA MET A 32 13.50 23.24 8.55
C MET A 32 13.15 22.10 7.57
N THR A 33 14.00 21.09 7.44
CA THR A 33 13.91 20.07 6.37
C THR A 33 13.41 18.69 6.86
N GLN A 34 13.25 18.47 8.17
CA GLN A 34 12.82 17.16 8.71
C GLN A 34 11.32 17.09 9.06
N PHE A 35 10.50 16.73 8.06
CA PHE A 35 9.17 16.16 8.31
C PHE A 35 9.29 14.69 8.76
N ALA A 36 9.73 14.48 10.00
CA ALA A 36 9.72 13.15 10.61
C ALA A 36 8.28 12.58 10.63
N GLN A 37 8.15 11.25 10.54
CA GLN A 37 6.88 10.59 10.85
C GLN A 37 6.86 10.28 12.35
N LEU A 38 5.77 10.68 13.04
CA LEU A 38 5.58 10.35 14.45
C LEU A 38 5.53 8.84 14.64
N ARG A 39 6.27 8.34 15.64
CA ARG A 39 6.41 6.91 15.94
C ARG A 39 6.37 6.66 17.45
N ALA A 40 6.19 5.39 17.84
CA ALA A 40 6.33 4.96 19.23
C ALA A 40 7.73 5.32 19.78
N GLY A 41 7.80 5.71 21.05
CA GLY A 41 9.03 6.14 21.72
C GLY A 41 9.48 7.57 21.42
N TYR A 42 8.80 8.30 20.53
CA TYR A 42 9.11 9.71 20.23
C TYR A 42 8.58 10.63 21.34
N ASP A 43 9.40 11.59 21.79
CA ASP A 43 8.98 12.61 22.77
C ASP A 43 8.47 13.87 22.05
N PHE A 44 7.29 14.35 22.47
CA PHE A 44 6.43 15.21 21.67
C PHE A 44 5.85 16.38 22.50
N GLY A 45 5.48 17.47 21.82
CA GLY A 45 4.84 18.64 22.42
C GLY A 45 5.83 19.61 23.07
N PRO A 46 5.33 20.73 23.66
CA PRO A 46 6.18 21.76 24.24
C PRO A 46 7.06 21.17 25.35
N TYR A 47 8.36 21.39 25.23
CA TYR A 47 9.42 20.84 26.09
C TYR A 47 9.46 19.31 26.18
N GLN A 48 9.00 18.59 25.13
CA GLN A 48 9.08 17.12 25.03
C GLN A 48 8.34 16.35 26.15
N ASN A 49 7.34 16.99 26.78
CA ASN A 49 6.62 16.45 27.95
C ASN A 49 5.70 15.24 27.68
N TYR A 50 5.52 14.78 26.42
CA TYR A 50 4.66 13.64 26.11
C TYR A 50 5.40 12.55 25.32
N ARG A 51 5.65 11.38 25.92
CA ARG A 51 6.26 10.23 25.24
C ARG A 51 5.22 9.41 24.52
N LEU A 52 5.24 9.39 23.18
CA LEU A 52 4.30 8.64 22.35
C LEU A 52 4.46 7.12 22.58
N ILE A 53 3.36 6.43 22.85
CA ILE A 53 3.31 4.97 23.03
C ILE A 53 2.91 4.28 21.73
N ARG A 54 1.77 4.68 21.14
CA ARG A 54 1.27 4.14 19.86
C ARG A 54 0.21 5.04 19.24
N LYS A 55 0.04 4.96 17.93
CA LYS A 55 -1.09 5.55 17.22
C LYS A 55 -2.38 4.81 17.61
N LEU A 56 -3.43 5.56 17.92
CA LEU A 56 -4.78 5.04 18.20
C LEU A 56 -5.71 5.15 16.98
N GLY A 57 -5.44 6.10 16.09
CA GLY A 57 -6.21 6.27 14.86
C GLY A 57 -5.75 7.47 14.01
N GLU A 58 -6.30 7.55 12.81
CA GLU A 58 -6.07 8.61 11.83
C GLU A 58 -7.33 8.83 10.99
N GLY A 59 -7.60 10.07 10.59
CA GLY A 59 -8.76 10.43 9.78
C GLY A 59 -8.73 11.90 9.37
N GLY A 60 -9.81 12.39 8.75
CA GLY A 60 -9.86 13.72 8.12
C GLY A 60 -9.67 14.94 9.04
N MET A 61 -9.63 14.75 10.37
CA MET A 61 -9.25 15.80 11.33
C MET A 61 -7.80 15.71 11.82
N GLY A 62 -7.11 14.59 11.56
CA GLY A 62 -5.71 14.37 11.94
C GLY A 62 -5.44 13.03 12.62
N GLN A 63 -4.45 13.02 13.51
CA GLN A 63 -3.91 11.82 14.14
C GLN A 63 -4.24 11.77 15.64
N THR A 64 -4.59 10.59 16.13
CA THR A 64 -4.82 10.35 17.56
C THR A 64 -3.78 9.36 18.08
N TRP A 65 -3.11 9.70 19.17
CA TRP A 65 -2.00 8.94 19.77
C TRP A 65 -2.24 8.70 21.26
N LEU A 66 -1.80 7.55 21.76
CA LEU A 66 -1.63 7.28 23.19
C LEU A 66 -0.23 7.74 23.60
N ALA A 67 -0.10 8.48 24.70
CA ALA A 67 1.18 8.95 25.23
C ALA A 67 1.23 8.86 26.76
N ASN A 68 2.46 8.77 27.30
CA ASN A 68 2.73 9.06 28.70
C ASN A 68 3.00 10.56 28.85
N GLU A 69 2.28 11.23 29.75
CA GLU A 69 2.68 12.54 30.26
C GLU A 69 3.89 12.38 31.20
N MET A 70 4.95 13.15 30.94
CA MET A 70 6.23 13.06 31.63
C MET A 70 6.41 14.29 32.54
N VAL A 71 6.65 14.05 33.83
CA VAL A 71 6.93 15.11 34.82
C VAL A 71 8.20 14.72 35.59
N ASN A 72 9.22 15.59 35.57
CA ASN A 72 10.54 15.35 36.18
C ASN A 72 11.14 13.99 35.81
N GLY A 73 11.04 13.61 34.53
CA GLY A 73 11.55 12.35 33.97
C GLY A 73 10.74 11.09 34.32
N LYS A 74 9.62 11.21 35.04
CA LYS A 74 8.74 10.08 35.40
C LYS A 74 7.37 10.19 34.74
N VAL A 75 6.73 9.04 34.50
CA VAL A 75 5.35 9.00 33.97
C VAL A 75 4.38 9.51 35.05
N SER A 76 3.66 10.57 34.73
CA SER A 76 2.56 11.15 35.52
C SER A 76 1.28 10.33 35.31
N GLN A 77 0.84 10.21 34.05
CA GLN A 77 -0.39 9.53 33.66
C GLN A 77 -0.35 9.19 32.16
N GLN A 78 -1.29 8.35 31.70
CA GLN A 78 -1.54 8.11 30.28
C GLN A 78 -2.62 9.06 29.74
N VAL A 79 -2.32 9.69 28.61
CA VAL A 79 -3.16 10.68 27.94
C VAL A 79 -3.33 10.32 26.46
N VAL A 80 -4.38 10.85 25.86
CA VAL A 80 -4.63 10.79 24.42
C VAL A 80 -4.32 12.15 23.81
N LEU A 81 -3.46 12.18 22.80
CA LEU A 81 -3.12 13.37 22.03
C LEU A 81 -3.88 13.32 20.71
N LYS A 82 -4.69 14.34 20.42
CA LYS A 82 -5.40 14.49 19.14
C LYS A 82 -4.80 15.68 18.39
N LEU A 83 -3.91 15.37 17.44
CA LEU A 83 -3.18 16.33 16.62
C LEU A 83 -3.98 16.64 15.35
N LEU A 84 -3.92 17.89 14.88
CA LEU A 84 -4.57 18.28 13.63
C LEU A 84 -3.88 17.67 12.39
N SER A 85 -4.65 17.45 11.32
CA SER A 85 -4.13 16.94 10.04
C SER A 85 -3.19 17.96 9.37
N ARG A 86 -2.38 17.51 8.40
CA ARG A 86 -1.38 18.38 7.75
C ARG A 86 -2.03 19.51 6.95
N GLU A 87 -3.27 19.33 6.51
CA GLU A 87 -4.09 20.28 5.76
C GLU A 87 -4.73 21.35 6.66
N LEU A 88 -4.91 21.06 7.96
CA LEU A 88 -5.53 21.97 8.93
C LEU A 88 -4.49 22.82 9.68
N ARG A 89 -3.22 22.41 9.69
CA ARG A 89 -2.10 23.18 10.28
C ARG A 89 -1.86 24.46 9.49
N GLY A 90 -1.82 25.60 10.18
CA GLY A 90 -1.70 26.93 9.57
C GLY A 90 -2.99 27.47 8.93
N ASN A 91 -4.05 26.66 8.81
CA ASN A 91 -5.35 27.16 8.40
C ASN A 91 -5.99 27.93 9.57
N ALA A 92 -5.95 29.27 9.50
CA ALA A 92 -6.46 30.14 10.55
C ALA A 92 -7.98 29.97 10.84
N GLU A 93 -8.76 29.43 9.92
CA GLU A 93 -10.18 29.11 10.15
C GLU A 93 -10.37 27.78 10.87
N ALA A 94 -9.61 26.74 10.48
CA ALA A 94 -9.57 25.47 11.21
C ALA A 94 -9.04 25.64 12.65
N LEU A 95 -8.03 26.49 12.85
CA LEU A 95 -7.50 26.81 14.18
C LEU A 95 -8.53 27.59 15.03
N ARG A 96 -9.30 28.50 14.42
CA ARG A 96 -10.46 29.14 15.09
C ARG A 96 -11.56 28.14 15.44
N GLU A 97 -11.81 27.14 14.59
CA GLU A 97 -12.82 26.11 14.83
C GLU A 97 -12.40 25.14 15.96
N VAL A 98 -11.12 24.76 16.01
CA VAL A 98 -10.54 23.95 17.09
C VAL A 98 -10.53 24.73 18.42
N GLN A 99 -10.19 26.02 18.38
CA GLN A 99 -10.37 26.94 19.51
C GLN A 99 -11.85 27.00 19.95
N ARG A 100 -12.80 27.11 19.02
CA ARG A 100 -14.25 27.14 19.31
C ARG A 100 -14.73 25.85 20.00
N VAL A 101 -14.34 24.68 19.48
CA VAL A 101 -14.72 23.38 20.08
C VAL A 101 -14.06 23.21 21.45
N PHE A 102 -12.80 23.60 21.62
CA PHE A 102 -12.12 23.63 22.92
C PHE A 102 -12.84 24.54 23.92
N ASP A 103 -13.17 25.77 23.54
CA ASP A 103 -13.81 26.76 24.42
C ASP A 103 -15.24 26.41 24.82
N LEU A 104 -15.97 25.65 23.98
CA LEU A 104 -17.26 25.07 24.35
C LEU A 104 -17.08 23.90 25.34
N THR A 105 -16.15 22.99 25.06
CA THR A 105 -16.13 21.68 25.74
C THR A 105 -15.27 21.63 27.01
N LYS A 106 -14.29 22.53 27.18
CA LYS A 106 -13.40 22.59 28.36
C LYS A 106 -14.11 22.74 29.72
N ASN A 107 -15.37 23.20 29.72
CA ASN A 107 -16.18 23.38 30.93
C ASN A 107 -17.25 22.28 31.13
N LEU A 108 -17.34 21.26 30.26
CA LEU A 108 -18.33 20.16 30.34
C LEU A 108 -17.93 19.12 31.41
N ASN A 109 -17.97 19.52 32.67
CA ASN A 109 -17.62 18.69 33.83
C ASN A 109 -18.74 17.69 34.17
N HIS A 110 -18.73 16.52 33.51
CA HIS A 110 -19.66 15.42 33.78
C HIS A 110 -18.93 14.06 33.86
N SER A 111 -19.35 13.18 34.77
CA SER A 111 -18.72 11.86 35.03
C SER A 111 -18.68 10.92 33.82
N ASN A 112 -19.50 11.19 32.81
CA ASN A 112 -19.66 10.36 31.61
C ASN A 112 -19.28 11.12 30.32
N ILE A 113 -18.56 12.25 30.45
CA ILE A 113 -17.85 12.92 29.35
C ILE A 113 -16.34 12.73 29.61
N CYS A 114 -15.56 12.48 28.57
CA CYS A 114 -14.12 12.31 28.72
C CYS A 114 -13.44 13.67 28.98
N PRO A 115 -12.70 13.86 30.09
CA PRO A 115 -12.07 15.15 30.38
C PRO A 115 -11.03 15.58 29.34
N LEU A 116 -11.21 16.80 28.84
CA LEU A 116 -10.26 17.54 28.02
C LEU A 116 -9.26 18.23 28.97
N LEU A 117 -8.02 17.73 28.99
CA LEU A 117 -6.99 18.13 29.95
C LEU A 117 -6.25 19.42 29.52
N GLY A 118 -6.19 19.70 28.21
CA GLY A 118 -5.61 20.93 27.69
C GLY A 118 -5.57 21.00 26.17
N ARG A 119 -5.16 22.17 25.66
CA ARG A 119 -4.69 22.38 24.29
C ARG A 119 -3.31 22.99 24.37
N TYR A 120 -2.39 22.46 23.57
CA TYR A 120 -1.02 22.93 23.46
C TYR A 120 -0.66 23.03 21.97
N SER A 121 0.45 23.70 21.65
CA SER A 121 0.99 23.73 20.29
C SER A 121 2.39 23.13 20.28
N ASP A 122 2.67 22.37 19.23
CA ASP A 122 4.00 21.85 18.91
C ASP A 122 4.61 22.68 17.76
N PRO A 123 5.93 23.01 17.79
CA PRO A 123 6.56 23.84 16.74
C PRO A 123 6.45 23.28 15.30
N TYR A 124 6.34 21.96 15.16
CA TYR A 124 6.30 21.27 13.85
C TYR A 124 4.91 20.70 13.52
N TYR A 125 4.17 20.25 14.54
CA TYR A 125 2.87 19.59 14.37
C TYR A 125 1.68 20.52 14.64
N GLY A 126 1.92 21.74 15.14
CA GLY A 126 0.88 22.74 15.43
C GLY A 126 0.04 22.37 16.64
N ASP A 127 -1.17 22.92 16.70
CA ASP A 127 -2.11 22.68 17.81
C ASP A 127 -2.51 21.21 17.94
N PHE A 128 -2.57 20.74 19.18
CA PHE A 128 -3.11 19.44 19.56
C PHE A 128 -3.90 19.51 20.88
N LEU A 129 -4.89 18.63 21.01
CA LEU A 129 -5.70 18.46 22.22
C LEU A 129 -5.16 17.31 23.07
N VAL A 130 -5.18 17.47 24.38
CA VAL A 130 -4.79 16.45 25.35
C VAL A 130 -6.02 16.02 26.14
N MET A 131 -6.31 14.73 26.15
CA MET A 131 -7.52 14.15 26.73
C MET A 131 -7.15 12.99 27.66
N LYS A 132 -8.01 12.70 28.65
CA LYS A 132 -7.80 11.55 29.53
C LYS A 132 -7.89 10.23 28.75
N TYR A 133 -7.00 9.27 29.00
CA TYR A 133 -7.10 7.96 28.37
C TYR A 133 -8.26 7.12 28.92
N ALA A 134 -8.98 6.44 28.02
CA ALA A 134 -10.00 5.45 28.31
C ALA A 134 -9.53 4.06 27.83
N ASP A 135 -9.28 3.15 28.77
CA ASP A 135 -8.59 1.88 28.54
C ASP A 135 -9.51 0.73 28.10
N GLY A 136 -10.83 0.90 28.16
CA GLY A 136 -11.82 -0.16 27.97
C GLY A 136 -12.30 -0.41 26.54
N GLY A 137 -11.74 0.25 25.52
CA GLY A 137 -12.20 0.15 24.13
C GLY A 137 -13.57 0.82 23.88
N THR A 138 -14.04 0.77 22.63
CA THR A 138 -15.31 1.38 22.22
C THR A 138 -16.52 0.48 22.45
N LEU A 139 -17.72 1.05 22.45
CA LEU A 139 -18.98 0.30 22.43
C LEU A 139 -19.11 -0.55 21.15
N ALA A 140 -18.61 -0.06 20.01
CA ALA A 140 -18.58 -0.83 18.76
C ALA A 140 -17.75 -2.12 18.90
N ASP A 141 -16.55 -2.04 19.49
CA ASP A 141 -15.67 -3.20 19.61
C ASP A 141 -16.20 -4.22 20.62
N ARG A 142 -16.84 -3.75 21.71
CA ARG A 142 -17.54 -4.63 22.66
C ARG A 142 -18.79 -5.31 22.10
N PHE A 143 -19.34 -4.82 20.98
CA PHE A 143 -20.43 -5.47 20.26
C PHE A 143 -19.92 -6.46 19.21
N LYS A 144 -18.82 -6.16 18.50
CA LYS A 144 -18.18 -7.07 17.52
C LYS A 144 -17.80 -8.44 18.10
N HIS A 145 -17.38 -8.50 19.36
CA HIS A 145 -16.94 -9.75 20.02
C HIS A 145 -18.11 -10.63 20.53
N ARG A 146 -19.22 -10.66 19.78
CA ARG A 146 -20.36 -11.57 20.00
C ARG A 146 -20.79 -12.27 18.70
N PRO A 147 -19.96 -13.15 18.12
CA PRO A 147 -20.45 -14.11 17.14
C PRO A 147 -21.47 -15.06 17.80
N ASN A 148 -22.47 -15.50 17.03
CA ASN A 148 -23.45 -16.54 17.38
C ASN A 148 -24.35 -16.28 18.59
N GLN A 149 -25.15 -15.21 18.54
CA GLN A 149 -26.47 -15.15 19.18
C GLN A 149 -27.43 -14.27 18.36
N ASP A 150 -28.53 -14.83 17.85
CA ASP A 150 -29.59 -14.10 17.11
C ASP A 150 -30.49 -13.22 18.00
N CYS A 151 -29.97 -12.78 19.15
CA CYS A 151 -30.63 -11.87 20.07
C CYS A 151 -29.72 -10.69 20.40
N GLY A 152 -30.20 -9.47 20.11
CA GLY A 152 -29.56 -8.25 20.55
C GLY A 152 -29.55 -8.11 22.07
N LEU A 153 -28.86 -7.07 22.56
CA LEU A 153 -28.86 -6.77 24.00
C LEU A 153 -30.29 -6.45 24.47
N THR A 154 -30.74 -7.05 25.58
CA THR A 154 -32.06 -6.74 26.14
C THR A 154 -32.16 -5.27 26.54
N ALA A 155 -33.39 -4.72 26.52
CA ALA A 155 -33.63 -3.30 26.79
C ALA A 155 -33.02 -2.84 28.13
N GLU A 156 -33.13 -3.65 29.18
CA GLU A 156 -32.58 -3.36 30.51
C GLU A 156 -31.05 -3.28 30.51
N ASN A 157 -30.39 -4.06 29.66
CA ASN A 157 -28.94 -4.04 29.54
C ASN A 157 -28.45 -2.88 28.65
N ILE A 158 -29.20 -2.52 27.61
CA ILE A 158 -28.96 -1.29 26.85
C ILE A 158 -29.14 -0.06 27.74
N VAL A 159 -30.20 -0.02 28.55
CA VAL A 159 -30.45 1.07 29.53
C VAL A 159 -29.28 1.21 30.52
N LYS A 160 -28.75 0.11 31.07
CA LYS A 160 -27.56 0.17 31.95
C LYS A 160 -26.34 0.79 31.28
N ILE A 161 -26.15 0.57 29.98
CA ILE A 161 -24.99 1.07 29.21
C ILE A 161 -25.19 2.51 28.74
N LEU A 162 -26.39 2.85 28.23
CA LEU A 162 -26.64 4.12 27.56
C LEU A 162 -27.29 5.20 28.44
N ARG A 163 -27.96 4.87 29.56
CA ARG A 163 -28.49 5.89 30.49
C ARG A 163 -27.42 6.88 30.99
N PRO A 164 -26.17 6.48 31.32
CA PRO A 164 -25.13 7.44 31.69
C PRO A 164 -24.68 8.36 30.54
N ILE A 165 -24.77 7.89 29.29
CA ILE A 165 -24.48 8.68 28.09
C ILE A 165 -25.65 9.63 27.78
N ALA A 166 -26.90 9.20 28.01
CA ALA A 166 -28.07 10.05 27.91
C ALA A 166 -28.01 11.23 28.90
N PHE A 167 -27.65 10.98 30.16
CA PHE A 167 -27.40 12.04 31.14
C PHE A 167 -26.26 12.98 30.71
N ALA A 168 -25.19 12.46 30.09
CA ALA A 168 -24.09 13.28 29.58
C ALA A 168 -24.54 14.21 28.43
N LEU A 169 -25.35 13.69 27.49
CA LEU A 169 -25.93 14.48 26.40
C LEU A 169 -26.91 15.54 26.94
N ASP A 170 -27.82 15.16 27.83
CA ASP A 170 -28.77 16.10 28.44
C ASP A 170 -28.08 17.19 29.28
N HIS A 171 -26.92 16.88 29.89
CA HIS A 171 -26.07 17.87 30.54
C HIS A 171 -25.42 18.82 29.53
N ALA A 172 -24.87 18.31 28.43
CA ALA A 172 -24.32 19.15 27.36
C ALA A 172 -25.39 20.07 26.73
N HIS A 173 -26.60 19.54 26.48
CA HIS A 173 -27.73 20.30 25.96
C HIS A 173 -28.14 21.44 26.90
N LYS A 174 -28.16 21.19 28.23
CA LYS A 174 -28.40 22.21 29.27
C LYS A 174 -27.29 23.27 29.34
N MET A 175 -26.05 22.91 29.01
CA MET A 175 -24.93 23.84 28.85
C MET A 175 -24.90 24.53 27.47
N GLY A 176 -25.94 24.34 26.65
CA GLY A 176 -26.06 24.97 25.34
C GLY A 176 -25.13 24.38 24.29
N ILE A 177 -24.83 23.08 24.34
CA ILE A 177 -23.89 22.38 23.45
C ILE A 177 -24.53 21.12 22.87
N LEU A 178 -24.51 20.99 21.55
CA LEU A 178 -25.01 19.83 20.78
C LEU A 178 -23.83 19.00 20.26
N HIS A 179 -23.89 17.66 20.36
CA HIS A 179 -22.76 16.77 20.04
C HIS A 179 -22.63 16.45 18.54
N ARG A 180 -23.76 16.25 17.84
CA ARG A 180 -23.90 16.02 16.39
C ARG A 180 -23.28 14.73 15.80
N ASP A 181 -22.31 14.09 16.45
CA ASP A 181 -21.74 12.80 16.00
C ASP A 181 -21.83 11.69 17.07
N VAL A 182 -23.02 11.48 17.64
CA VAL A 182 -23.25 10.39 18.60
C VAL A 182 -23.29 9.05 17.86
N LYS A 183 -22.32 8.16 18.14
CA LYS A 183 -22.17 6.84 17.50
C LYS A 183 -21.39 5.86 18.40
N PRO A 184 -21.45 4.54 18.18
CA PRO A 184 -20.84 3.54 19.06
C PRO A 184 -19.30 3.63 19.17
N GLN A 185 -18.63 4.22 18.17
CA GLN A 185 -17.18 4.44 18.21
C GLN A 185 -16.78 5.62 19.12
N ASN A 186 -17.67 6.59 19.31
CA ASN A 186 -17.43 7.78 20.15
C ASN A 186 -17.84 7.55 21.63
N ILE A 187 -18.30 6.34 21.97
CA ILE A 187 -18.59 5.89 23.33
C ILE A 187 -17.51 4.87 23.71
N MET A 188 -16.70 5.18 24.73
CA MET A 188 -15.68 4.28 25.28
C MET A 188 -15.97 3.90 26.72
N PHE A 189 -15.22 2.95 27.29
CA PHE A 189 -15.30 2.60 28.71
C PHE A 189 -14.00 2.94 29.43
N ILE A 190 -14.11 3.46 30.66
CA ILE A 190 -12.99 3.63 31.60
C ILE A 190 -13.08 2.55 32.67
N LYS A 191 -11.96 1.91 33.00
CA LYS A 191 -11.86 0.92 34.08
C LYS A 191 -11.71 1.59 35.44
N SER A 192 -12.73 1.46 36.29
CA SER A 192 -12.58 1.68 37.74
C SER A 192 -12.22 0.37 38.44
N ARG A 193 -11.76 0.43 39.70
CA ARG A 193 -11.32 -0.75 40.47
C ARG A 193 -12.39 -1.86 40.65
N LYS A 194 -13.67 -1.60 40.35
CA LYS A 194 -14.76 -2.61 40.41
C LYS A 194 -15.79 -2.57 39.27
N MET A 195 -15.81 -1.56 38.39
CA MET A 195 -16.77 -1.47 37.27
C MET A 195 -16.20 -0.75 36.03
N TRP A 196 -16.73 -1.09 34.86
CA TRP A 196 -16.54 -0.33 33.62
C TRP A 196 -17.54 0.82 33.54
N THR A 197 -17.07 2.05 33.34
CA THR A 197 -17.94 3.24 33.23
C THR A 197 -17.93 3.77 31.78
N PRO A 198 -19.09 3.86 31.10
CA PRO A 198 -19.16 4.40 29.75
C PRO A 198 -18.97 5.93 29.75
N VAL A 199 -18.20 6.45 28.79
CA VAL A 199 -17.88 7.87 28.60
C VAL A 199 -17.96 8.27 27.12
N LEU A 200 -18.38 9.51 26.87
CA LEU A 200 -18.45 10.11 25.54
C LEU A 200 -17.12 10.85 25.22
N ILE A 201 -16.46 10.53 24.11
CA ILE A 201 -15.05 10.89 23.87
C ILE A 201 -14.74 11.94 22.79
N ASP A 202 -15.64 12.23 21.82
CA ASP A 202 -15.27 13.08 20.67
C ASP A 202 -16.36 14.08 20.26
N PHE A 203 -16.22 15.31 20.76
CA PHE A 203 -17.06 16.47 20.44
C PHE A 203 -16.57 17.25 19.21
N GLY A 204 -15.80 16.63 18.30
CA GLY A 204 -15.08 17.31 17.21
C GLY A 204 -15.93 18.12 16.19
N ILE A 205 -17.26 17.98 16.21
CA ILE A 205 -18.20 18.82 15.40
C ILE A 205 -19.28 19.52 16.25
N ALA A 206 -19.03 19.70 17.55
CA ALA A 206 -20.04 20.21 18.48
C ALA A 206 -20.45 21.66 18.19
N ALA A 207 -21.75 21.95 18.32
CA ALA A 207 -22.36 23.24 18.01
C ALA A 207 -22.97 23.92 19.25
N ARG A 208 -23.10 25.24 19.24
CA ARG A 208 -23.65 26.02 20.36
C ARG A 208 -25.15 26.26 20.17
N ILE A 209 -25.97 25.80 21.10
CA ILE A 209 -27.40 26.10 21.20
C ILE A 209 -27.51 27.47 21.90
N ARG A 210 -27.97 28.51 21.17
CA ARG A 210 -28.18 29.84 21.77
C ARG A 210 -29.46 29.84 22.63
N PRO A 211 -29.39 30.14 23.95
CA PRO A 211 -30.53 30.01 24.84
C PRO A 211 -31.39 31.29 24.85
N GLU A 212 -32.23 31.47 23.83
CA GLU A 212 -33.19 32.58 23.79
C GLU A 212 -34.61 32.11 23.44
N ASN A 213 -35.31 31.75 24.53
CA ASN A 213 -36.76 31.63 24.73
C ASN A 213 -37.55 30.50 24.05
N ALA A 214 -38.34 29.82 24.88
CA ALA A 214 -39.41 28.92 24.46
C ALA A 214 -40.61 29.74 23.97
N GLY A 215 -40.71 29.95 22.65
CA GLY A 215 -41.88 30.52 21.98
C GLY A 215 -41.55 31.64 20.99
N SER A 216 -42.34 31.69 19.90
CA SER A 216 -42.21 32.60 18.75
C SER A 216 -41.06 32.31 17.78
N THR A 217 -41.21 32.78 16.55
CA THR A 217 -40.44 32.33 15.37
C THR A 217 -39.72 33.46 14.63
N THR A 218 -38.44 33.66 14.93
CA THR A 218 -37.41 34.13 13.98
C THR A 218 -36.02 34.04 14.62
N MET A 219 -34.95 33.99 13.80
CA MET A 219 -33.58 34.27 14.25
C MET A 219 -32.83 34.99 13.11
N THR A 220 -32.06 36.01 13.47
CA THR A 220 -31.17 36.73 12.56
C THR A 220 -29.74 36.24 12.78
N TYR A 221 -29.06 35.75 11.73
CA TYR A 221 -27.70 35.22 11.86
C TYR A 221 -26.63 36.32 11.76
N SER A 222 -25.59 36.24 12.59
CA SER A 222 -24.38 37.05 12.48
C SER A 222 -23.45 36.52 11.38
N ARG A 223 -22.78 37.43 10.65
CA ARG A 223 -22.02 37.17 9.42
C ARG A 223 -20.76 36.28 9.57
N THR A 224 -20.55 35.69 10.74
CA THR A 224 -19.39 34.87 11.14
C THR A 224 -19.71 33.39 11.34
N ASP A 225 -20.99 33.00 11.47
CA ASP A 225 -21.39 31.63 11.83
C ASP A 225 -21.72 30.77 10.58
N THR A 226 -21.24 31.16 9.40
CA THR A 226 -21.64 30.60 8.09
C THR A 226 -21.30 29.10 7.91
N MET A 227 -20.30 28.55 8.60
CA MET A 227 -19.99 27.11 8.55
C MET A 227 -20.91 26.21 9.40
N ALA A 228 -21.75 26.77 10.28
CA ALA A 228 -22.62 25.98 11.16
C ALA A 228 -23.64 25.09 10.41
N HIS A 229 -23.95 25.45 9.15
CA HIS A 229 -24.89 24.77 8.26
C HIS A 229 -24.31 23.55 7.51
N SER A 230 -23.05 23.17 7.76
CA SER A 230 -22.45 21.96 7.17
C SER A 230 -23.21 20.68 7.58
N THR A 231 -23.40 19.75 6.63
CA THR A 231 -24.00 18.41 6.83
C THR A 231 -23.01 17.42 7.47
N SER A 232 -22.33 17.88 8.53
CA SER A 232 -21.35 17.10 9.30
C SER A 232 -22.01 16.19 10.34
N GLY A 233 -21.55 14.94 10.38
CA GLY A 233 -21.98 13.84 11.26
C GLY A 233 -21.92 12.50 10.51
N THR A 234 -21.98 11.37 11.22
CA THR A 234 -21.93 10.03 10.57
C THR A 234 -23.29 9.66 9.95
N PRO A 235 -23.43 9.52 8.61
CA PRO A 235 -24.74 9.48 7.93
C PRO A 235 -25.73 8.43 8.40
N LEU A 236 -25.26 7.26 8.85
CA LEU A 236 -26.12 6.21 9.39
C LEU A 236 -26.86 6.65 10.67
N TYR A 237 -26.26 7.48 11.51
CA TYR A 237 -26.81 7.92 12.80
C TYR A 237 -27.45 9.32 12.76
N MET A 238 -27.02 10.21 11.84
CA MET A 238 -27.56 11.58 11.73
C MET A 238 -29.09 11.65 11.66
N ALA A 239 -29.67 12.66 12.32
CA ALA A 239 -31.11 12.91 12.27
C ALA A 239 -31.54 13.53 10.91
N PRO A 240 -32.79 13.33 10.45
CA PRO A 240 -33.25 13.85 9.15
C PRO A 240 -33.06 15.37 8.99
N GLU A 241 -33.32 16.16 10.03
CA GLU A 241 -33.10 17.61 10.05
C GLU A 241 -31.61 17.97 9.91
N GLN A 242 -30.72 17.22 10.56
CA GLN A 242 -29.27 17.39 10.45
C GLN A 242 -28.77 17.04 9.05
N MET A 243 -29.34 16.02 8.40
CA MET A 243 -29.00 15.62 7.03
C MET A 243 -29.46 16.62 5.96
N LYS A 244 -30.42 17.50 6.28
CA LYS A 244 -30.87 18.58 5.41
C LYS A 244 -30.25 19.96 5.71
N GLY A 245 -29.45 20.08 6.78
CA GLY A 245 -28.95 21.37 7.27
C GLY A 245 -30.01 22.24 7.97
N GLU A 246 -31.15 21.65 8.35
CA GLU A 246 -32.20 22.30 9.14
C GLU A 246 -31.74 22.57 10.58
N LYS A 247 -32.48 23.43 11.30
CA LYS A 247 -32.17 23.76 12.71
C LYS A 247 -32.30 22.51 13.60
N GLN A 248 -31.28 22.27 14.41
CA GLN A 248 -31.21 21.14 15.34
C GLN A 248 -31.36 21.62 16.80
N ASP A 249 -32.05 20.82 17.62
CA ASP A 249 -32.01 20.87 19.08
C ASP A 249 -31.43 19.55 19.62
N GLY A 250 -31.46 19.34 20.94
CA GLY A 250 -30.95 18.11 21.58
C GLY A 250 -31.58 16.80 21.06
N ARG A 251 -32.72 16.87 20.37
CA ARG A 251 -33.40 15.70 19.79
C ARG A 251 -32.72 15.17 18.53
N ALA A 252 -31.75 15.89 17.97
CA ALA A 252 -30.86 15.36 16.93
C ALA A 252 -29.91 14.30 17.52
N ASP A 253 -29.28 14.60 18.66
CA ASP A 253 -28.45 13.64 19.41
C ASP A 253 -29.30 12.47 19.96
N GLN A 254 -30.54 12.72 20.38
CA GLN A 254 -31.49 11.68 20.77
C GLN A 254 -31.82 10.72 19.62
N TYR A 255 -32.03 11.22 18.40
CA TYR A 255 -32.27 10.36 17.23
C TYR A 255 -31.05 9.48 16.94
N ALA A 256 -29.84 10.05 17.00
CA ALA A 256 -28.61 9.29 16.84
C ALA A 256 -28.45 8.22 17.93
N LEU A 257 -28.77 8.54 19.18
CA LEU A 257 -28.83 7.57 20.29
C LEU A 257 -29.89 6.48 20.04
N ALA A 258 -31.04 6.81 19.46
CA ALA A 258 -32.07 5.84 19.10
C ALA A 258 -31.66 4.91 17.95
N MET A 259 -30.85 5.39 16.99
CA MET A 259 -30.24 4.53 15.98
C MET A 259 -29.24 3.53 16.61
N ILE A 260 -28.49 3.93 17.66
CA ILE A 260 -27.63 3.01 18.43
C ILE A 260 -28.48 1.97 19.18
N VAL A 261 -29.57 2.38 19.84
CA VAL A 261 -30.48 1.43 20.53
C VAL A 261 -31.07 0.43 19.53
N PHE A 262 -31.49 0.88 18.34
CA PHE A 262 -31.97 0.00 17.28
C PHE A 262 -30.89 -1.00 16.85
N GLU A 263 -29.65 -0.55 16.62
CA GLU A 263 -28.52 -1.44 16.25
C GLU A 263 -28.23 -2.49 17.33
N LEU A 264 -28.20 -2.09 18.61
CA LEU A 264 -27.92 -3.00 19.73
C LEU A 264 -29.05 -4.02 20.00
N LEU A 265 -30.32 -3.67 19.69
CA LEU A 265 -31.47 -4.58 19.75
C LEU A 265 -31.57 -5.51 18.53
N ASN A 266 -31.25 -5.00 17.34
CA ASN A 266 -31.53 -5.64 16.05
C ASN A 266 -30.31 -6.34 15.43
N GLY A 267 -29.12 -6.21 16.03
CA GLY A 267 -27.83 -6.71 15.52
C GLY A 267 -27.29 -5.96 14.29
N LYS A 268 -28.14 -5.26 13.53
CA LYS A 268 -27.81 -4.53 12.31
C LYS A 268 -28.68 -3.28 12.12
N LEU A 269 -28.06 -2.23 11.58
CA LEU A 269 -28.73 -1.00 11.14
C LEU A 269 -29.58 -1.23 9.88
N PRO A 270 -30.72 -0.54 9.71
CA PRO A 270 -31.65 -0.78 8.60
C PRO A 270 -31.13 -0.26 7.24
N PHE A 271 -30.07 0.54 7.24
CA PHE A 271 -29.49 1.15 6.03
C PHE A 271 -28.03 0.72 5.78
N ALA A 272 -27.56 -0.37 6.40
CA ALA A 272 -26.21 -0.87 6.20
C ALA A 272 -25.93 -1.16 4.71
N GLY A 273 -24.80 -0.67 4.19
CA GLY A 273 -24.40 -0.81 2.79
C GLY A 273 -25.05 0.19 1.80
N LYS A 274 -25.95 1.07 2.25
CA LYS A 274 -26.60 2.08 1.38
C LYS A 274 -25.82 3.39 1.32
N ASN A 275 -25.94 4.13 0.21
CA ASN A 275 -25.28 5.42 0.05
C ASN A 275 -26.03 6.56 0.76
N VAL A 276 -25.40 7.73 0.93
CA VAL A 276 -25.96 8.85 1.71
C VAL A 276 -27.30 9.34 1.16
N ILE A 277 -27.50 9.35 -0.16
CA ILE A 277 -28.75 9.79 -0.78
C ILE A 277 -29.89 8.79 -0.48
N GLN A 278 -29.60 7.50 -0.61
CA GLN A 278 -30.53 6.41 -0.23
C GLN A 278 -30.89 6.48 1.26
N ILE A 279 -29.89 6.66 2.14
CA ILE A 279 -30.10 6.83 3.59
C ILE A 279 -31.02 8.04 3.85
N THR A 280 -30.80 9.18 3.19
CA THR A 280 -31.65 10.37 3.35
C THR A 280 -33.10 10.11 2.89
N MET A 281 -33.30 9.45 1.75
CA MET A 281 -34.63 9.14 1.24
C MET A 281 -35.38 8.15 2.14
N GLU A 282 -34.71 7.08 2.59
CA GLU A 282 -35.33 6.02 3.40
C GLU A 282 -35.53 6.41 4.87
N LYS A 283 -34.71 7.31 5.43
CA LYS A 283 -34.94 7.84 6.79
C LYS A 283 -36.25 8.62 6.93
N THR A 284 -36.82 9.12 5.83
CA THR A 284 -38.14 9.76 5.85
C THR A 284 -39.32 8.78 5.88
N THR A 285 -39.07 7.49 5.67
CA THR A 285 -40.09 6.42 5.60
C THR A 285 -39.84 5.25 6.58
N LEU A 286 -38.77 5.33 7.38
CA LEU A 286 -38.39 4.32 8.37
C LEU A 286 -39.52 4.01 9.36
N ARG A 287 -39.86 2.71 9.47
CA ARG A 287 -40.65 2.15 10.56
C ARG A 287 -39.76 1.21 11.36
N PRO A 288 -39.43 1.52 12.64
CA PRO A 288 -38.54 0.70 13.45
C PRO A 288 -39.27 -0.45 14.16
N GLU A 289 -40.52 -0.73 13.79
CA GLU A 289 -41.37 -1.76 14.38
C GLU A 289 -40.85 -3.17 14.02
N ASN A 290 -40.37 -3.90 15.02
CA ASN A 290 -39.96 -5.31 14.88
C ASN A 290 -40.89 -6.17 15.74
N PRO A 291 -41.55 -7.21 15.19
CA PRO A 291 -42.48 -8.05 15.95
C PRO A 291 -41.84 -8.79 17.13
N ASN A 292 -40.51 -8.95 17.14
CA ASN A 292 -39.76 -9.59 18.22
C ASN A 292 -39.45 -8.65 19.40
N PHE A 293 -39.72 -7.34 19.27
CA PHE A 293 -39.50 -6.37 20.37
C PHE A 293 -40.77 -6.19 21.21
N PRO A 294 -40.65 -5.99 22.54
CA PRO A 294 -41.80 -5.65 23.39
C PRO A 294 -42.55 -4.41 22.89
N ILE A 295 -43.87 -4.40 23.04
CA ILE A 295 -44.75 -3.32 22.54
C ILE A 295 -44.30 -1.93 23.01
N HIS A 296 -43.81 -1.80 24.25
CA HIS A 296 -43.30 -0.53 24.78
C HIS A 296 -41.95 -0.12 24.17
N VAL A 297 -41.07 -1.06 23.84
CA VAL A 297 -39.79 -0.81 23.14
C VAL A 297 -40.07 -0.34 21.70
N ASN A 298 -40.96 -1.02 20.99
CA ASN A 298 -41.43 -0.58 19.66
C ASN A 298 -42.02 0.84 19.72
N ALA A 299 -42.92 1.12 20.69
CA ALA A 299 -43.51 2.45 20.84
C ALA A 299 -42.48 3.54 21.18
N ALA A 300 -41.47 3.23 22.01
CA ALA A 300 -40.36 4.14 22.31
C ALA A 300 -39.47 4.42 21.09
N LEU A 301 -39.11 3.38 20.32
CA LEU A 301 -38.33 3.52 19.09
C LEU A 301 -39.09 4.31 18.01
N THR A 302 -40.36 3.99 17.75
CA THR A 302 -41.19 4.71 16.76
C THR A 302 -41.37 6.18 17.14
N LYS A 303 -41.42 6.52 18.44
CA LYS A 303 -41.44 7.91 18.88
C LYS A 303 -40.08 8.61 18.71
N ALA A 304 -38.98 7.98 19.16
CA ALA A 304 -37.64 8.59 19.13
C ALA A 304 -37.07 8.75 17.70
N LEU A 305 -37.42 7.83 16.79
CA LEU A 305 -37.03 7.86 15.38
C LEU A 305 -38.04 8.62 14.49
N SER A 306 -38.95 9.40 15.07
CA SER A 306 -39.90 10.21 14.30
C SER A 306 -39.18 11.24 13.42
N THR A 307 -39.62 11.39 12.17
CA THR A 307 -39.04 12.31 11.19
C THR A 307 -39.10 13.77 11.64
N GLU A 308 -40.20 14.15 12.31
CA GLU A 308 -40.44 15.47 12.89
C GLU A 308 -39.84 15.55 14.31
N PRO A 309 -38.83 16.41 14.58
CA PRO A 309 -38.19 16.48 15.90
C PRO A 309 -39.19 16.73 17.05
N LYS A 310 -40.20 17.58 16.82
CA LYS A 310 -41.24 17.91 17.81
C LYS A 310 -42.05 16.72 18.33
N ASN A 311 -42.05 15.59 17.62
CA ASN A 311 -42.77 14.37 17.99
C ASN A 311 -41.95 13.41 18.87
N ARG A 312 -40.62 13.61 18.96
CA ARG A 312 -39.69 12.77 19.73
C ARG A 312 -39.81 13.05 21.25
N PHE A 313 -38.93 12.47 22.07
CA PHE A 313 -38.89 12.80 23.50
C PHE A 313 -38.27 14.18 23.74
N SER A 314 -38.41 14.76 24.94
CA SER A 314 -37.82 16.07 25.26
C SER A 314 -36.33 16.00 25.56
N THR A 315 -35.87 14.86 26.08
CA THR A 315 -34.49 14.59 26.52
C THR A 315 -34.01 13.22 26.05
N CYS A 316 -32.70 12.99 26.03
CA CYS A 316 -32.11 11.68 25.78
C CYS A 316 -32.47 10.68 26.88
N THR A 317 -32.54 11.13 28.14
CA THR A 317 -32.88 10.27 29.29
C THR A 317 -34.33 9.78 29.23
N GLU A 318 -35.29 10.64 28.88
CA GLU A 318 -36.70 10.24 28.67
C GLU A 318 -36.84 9.10 27.65
N PHE A 319 -36.07 9.15 26.55
CA PHE A 319 -36.08 8.09 25.54
C PHE A 319 -35.54 6.78 26.11
N ILE A 320 -34.35 6.80 26.74
CA ILE A 320 -33.74 5.59 27.30
C ILE A 320 -34.63 4.98 28.40
N ASP A 321 -35.26 5.78 29.24
CA ASP A 321 -36.13 5.29 30.32
C ASP A 321 -37.45 4.70 29.79
N ALA A 322 -37.96 5.18 28.65
CA ALA A 322 -39.12 4.61 27.97
C ALA A 322 -38.86 3.20 27.38
N LEU A 323 -37.60 2.78 27.20
CA LEU A 323 -37.27 1.41 26.77
C LEU A 323 -37.61 0.34 27.82
N VAL A 324 -37.81 0.73 29.08
CA VAL A 324 -38.17 -0.17 30.20
C VAL A 324 -39.41 0.30 30.97
N THR A 325 -40.07 1.38 30.51
CA THR A 325 -41.21 1.99 31.18
C THR A 325 -42.38 2.13 30.20
N PRO A 326 -43.53 1.46 30.41
CA PRO A 326 -44.67 1.56 29.51
C PRO A 326 -45.17 3.00 29.34
N LEU A 327 -45.22 3.47 28.09
CA LEU A 327 -45.78 4.76 27.74
C LEU A 327 -47.28 4.78 28.06
N LYS A 328 -47.75 5.83 28.75
CA LYS A 328 -49.19 6.04 28.99
C LYS A 328 -49.93 6.22 27.67
N PRO A 329 -51.10 5.58 27.46
CA PRO A 329 -51.87 5.73 26.23
C PRO A 329 -52.36 7.17 26.06
N ILE A 330 -52.29 7.68 24.84
CA ILE A 330 -52.78 9.02 24.47
C ILE A 330 -54.30 8.92 24.18
N PRO A 331 -55.15 9.82 24.72
CA PRO A 331 -56.57 9.81 24.41
C PRO A 331 -56.83 10.05 22.91
N VAL A 332 -57.74 9.26 22.33
CA VAL A 332 -58.18 9.44 20.93
C VAL A 332 -59.43 10.31 20.91
N SER A 333 -59.31 11.53 20.38
CA SER A 333 -60.45 12.41 20.11
C SER A 333 -60.39 12.99 18.70
N ASP A 334 -61.38 12.61 17.89
CA ASP A 334 -61.91 13.32 16.72
C ASP A 334 -60.96 13.91 15.66
N GLN A 335 -60.87 13.20 14.54
CA GLN A 335 -61.60 13.67 13.35
C GLN A 335 -62.04 12.50 12.44
N LYS A 336 -63.33 12.16 12.48
CA LYS A 336 -63.98 11.23 11.53
C LYS A 336 -64.80 12.00 10.50
N LYS A 337 -64.85 11.48 9.26
CA LYS A 337 -65.66 11.92 8.11
C LYS A 337 -65.24 13.21 7.39
N LYS A 338 -64.52 13.04 6.29
CA LYS A 338 -65.02 13.43 4.94
C LYS A 338 -64.27 12.69 3.81
N ILE A 339 -64.47 11.38 3.73
CA ILE A 339 -64.23 10.65 2.47
C ILE A 339 -65.40 11.01 1.54
N SER A 340 -65.13 11.76 0.47
CA SER A 340 -66.10 11.94 -0.61
C SER A 340 -66.03 10.74 -1.56
N LYS A 341 -67.16 10.39 -2.20
CA LYS A 341 -67.28 9.21 -3.08
C LYS A 341 -66.60 9.40 -4.45
N ALA A 342 -65.52 10.19 -4.52
CA ALA A 342 -64.81 10.60 -5.74
C ALA A 342 -63.29 10.33 -5.69
N SER A 343 -62.70 10.11 -4.51
CA SER A 343 -61.27 9.79 -4.38
C SER A 343 -60.94 8.30 -4.57
N MET A 344 -61.96 7.42 -4.53
CA MET A 344 -61.77 5.98 -4.73
C MET A 344 -61.45 5.65 -6.20
N ASP A 345 -62.14 6.29 -7.13
CA ASP A 345 -61.97 6.04 -8.58
C ASP A 345 -60.63 6.58 -9.10
N GLN A 346 -60.11 7.67 -8.52
CA GLN A 346 -58.75 8.14 -8.81
C GLN A 346 -57.68 7.14 -8.35
N LEU A 347 -57.85 6.49 -7.19
CA LEU A 347 -56.97 5.41 -6.74
C LEU A 347 -57.01 4.20 -7.67
N ILE A 348 -58.21 3.83 -8.15
CA ILE A 348 -58.38 2.75 -9.15
C ILE A 348 -57.69 3.11 -10.47
N GLN A 349 -57.80 4.35 -10.96
CA GLN A 349 -57.10 4.79 -12.17
C GLN A 349 -55.57 4.89 -12.02
N ILE A 350 -55.07 5.22 -10.83
CA ILE A 350 -53.61 5.21 -10.55
C ILE A 350 -53.07 3.78 -10.59
N LEU A 351 -53.74 2.84 -9.91
CA LEU A 351 -53.36 1.41 -9.94
C LEU A 351 -53.45 0.80 -11.35
N ALA A 352 -54.44 1.22 -12.14
CA ALA A 352 -54.58 0.80 -13.54
C ALA A 352 -53.48 1.34 -14.49
N ARG A 353 -52.76 2.42 -14.11
CA ARG A 353 -51.68 2.99 -14.93
C ARG A 353 -50.34 2.27 -14.77
N SER A 354 -50.01 1.81 -13.57
CA SER A 354 -48.75 1.08 -13.32
C SER A 354 -48.69 -0.29 -14.01
N PHE A 355 -49.83 -0.85 -14.41
CA PHE A 355 -49.92 -2.17 -15.05
C PHE A 355 -49.87 -2.16 -16.59
N ARG A 356 -49.54 -1.02 -17.23
CA ARG A 356 -49.69 -0.82 -18.69
C ARG A 356 -48.46 -0.32 -19.46
N THR A 357 -47.26 -0.43 -18.89
CA THR A 357 -46.02 0.01 -19.57
C THR A 357 -44.86 -0.97 -19.38
N LEU A 358 -45.16 -2.27 -19.33
CA LEU A 358 -44.13 -3.32 -19.16
C LEU A 358 -44.35 -4.59 -20.01
N GLN A 359 -44.98 -4.46 -21.18
CA GLN A 359 -44.80 -5.39 -22.31
C GLN A 359 -45.43 -4.85 -23.61
N THR A 360 -44.63 -4.36 -24.56
CA THR A 360 -44.66 -4.75 -26.00
C THR A 360 -43.58 -4.00 -26.81
N GLN A 361 -43.08 -4.67 -27.86
CA GLN A 361 -42.10 -4.22 -28.87
C GLN A 361 -40.64 -4.01 -28.42
N VAL A 362 -39.81 -5.07 -28.53
CA VAL A 362 -38.93 -5.27 -29.71
C VAL A 362 -38.88 -6.76 -30.10
N GLN A 363 -39.39 -7.07 -31.30
CA GLN A 363 -38.79 -7.97 -32.32
C GLN A 363 -38.93 -7.16 -33.64
N GLU A 364 -38.06 -7.26 -34.64
CA GLU A 364 -37.60 -8.42 -35.45
C GLU A 364 -36.09 -8.30 -35.76
N ARG A 365 -35.27 -9.39 -35.74
CA ARG A 365 -34.75 -10.22 -36.88
C ARG A 365 -33.95 -9.43 -37.97
N PRO A 366 -32.89 -9.98 -38.64
CA PRO A 366 -32.65 -11.43 -38.91
C PRO A 366 -31.20 -12.01 -38.83
N TYR A 367 -31.11 -13.29 -38.42
CA TYR A 367 -30.30 -14.43 -38.91
C TYR A 367 -28.76 -14.41 -39.18
N HIS A 368 -28.17 -15.60 -38.93
CA HIS A 368 -26.83 -16.12 -39.28
C HIS A 368 -25.62 -15.46 -38.57
N TRP A 369 -24.67 -16.19 -37.97
CA TRP A 369 -24.60 -17.60 -37.53
C TRP A 369 -23.46 -17.68 -36.49
N ALA A 370 -23.48 -18.53 -35.45
CA ALA A 370 -24.53 -19.41 -34.95
C ALA A 370 -24.43 -19.53 -33.41
N GLY A 371 -25.51 -19.96 -32.75
CA GLY A 371 -25.61 -20.03 -31.29
C GLY A 371 -26.94 -19.47 -30.80
N ALA A 372 -27.95 -20.33 -30.61
CA ALA A 372 -29.32 -19.92 -30.35
C ALA A 372 -30.14 -20.98 -29.60
N GLY A 373 -30.97 -20.53 -28.64
CA GLY A 373 -32.16 -21.26 -28.18
C GLY A 373 -32.04 -22.02 -26.86
N GLY A 374 -32.39 -21.38 -25.74
CA GLY A 374 -32.66 -22.04 -24.45
C GLY A 374 -32.33 -21.14 -23.24
N VAL A 375 -33.12 -21.08 -22.17
CA VAL A 375 -34.48 -21.60 -21.90
C VAL A 375 -35.26 -20.53 -21.09
N PHE A 376 -36.59 -20.58 -21.10
CA PHE A 376 -37.47 -19.54 -20.56
C PHE A 376 -38.62 -20.15 -19.72
N PHE A 377 -39.12 -19.39 -18.75
CA PHE A 377 -40.43 -19.54 -18.06
C PHE A 377 -40.67 -20.61 -16.95
N LEU A 378 -40.87 -20.06 -15.74
CA LEU A 378 -42.00 -20.24 -14.80
C LEU A 378 -42.32 -21.57 -14.06
N LEU A 379 -42.31 -21.41 -12.73
CA LEU A 379 -43.31 -21.83 -11.71
C LEU A 379 -43.82 -23.28 -11.56
N VAL A 380 -43.76 -23.71 -10.29
CA VAL A 380 -44.62 -24.67 -9.57
C VAL A 380 -44.38 -26.17 -9.80
N CYS A 381 -44.39 -26.88 -8.67
CA CYS A 381 -44.13 -28.30 -8.56
C CYS A 381 -45.33 -29.17 -9.00
N LEU A 382 -44.98 -30.30 -9.62
CA LEU A 382 -45.59 -31.62 -9.39
C LEU A 382 -47.12 -31.70 -9.30
N CYS A 383 -47.76 -32.12 -10.39
CA CYS A 383 -48.68 -33.26 -10.33
C CYS A 383 -48.83 -34.00 -11.68
N LEU A 384 -48.29 -35.23 -11.71
CA LEU A 384 -48.84 -36.44 -12.35
C LEU A 384 -48.92 -36.58 -13.89
N PHE A 385 -48.24 -37.65 -14.39
CA PHE A 385 -48.59 -38.56 -15.51
C PHE A 385 -48.57 -37.97 -16.95
N MET A 386 -47.78 -38.51 -17.90
CA MET A 386 -48.00 -39.73 -18.74
C MET A 386 -49.19 -39.58 -19.72
N SER A 387 -49.17 -40.09 -20.97
CA SER A 387 -48.37 -41.18 -21.58
C SER A 387 -48.31 -41.11 -23.13
N GLY A 388 -47.29 -41.72 -23.73
CA GLY A 388 -47.26 -42.22 -25.14
C GLY A 388 -47.14 -41.17 -26.24
N ASP A 389 -46.76 -41.48 -27.49
CA ASP A 389 -46.09 -42.63 -28.14
C ASP A 389 -45.41 -42.05 -29.43
N GLY A 390 -44.47 -42.66 -30.16
CA GLY A 390 -43.80 -43.97 -30.13
C GLY A 390 -42.89 -44.13 -31.38
N GLU A 391 -42.48 -45.37 -31.68
CA GLU A 391 -41.84 -45.87 -32.94
C GLU A 391 -40.35 -45.58 -33.27
N THR A 392 -39.67 -46.67 -33.65
CA THR A 392 -38.27 -46.90 -34.12
C THR A 392 -38.23 -47.06 -35.67
N PRO A 393 -37.12 -47.29 -36.44
CA PRO A 393 -35.83 -47.99 -36.14
C PRO A 393 -34.57 -47.32 -36.82
N GLU A 394 -33.44 -47.92 -37.30
CA GLU A 394 -33.05 -49.31 -37.62
C GLU A 394 -31.50 -49.61 -37.63
N ILE A 395 -31.22 -50.92 -37.71
CA ILE A 395 -30.03 -51.79 -37.91
C ILE A 395 -28.82 -51.30 -38.75
N SER A 396 -27.57 -51.62 -38.32
CA SER A 396 -26.60 -52.48 -39.07
C SER A 396 -25.19 -52.60 -38.43
N THR A 397 -24.44 -53.67 -38.79
CA THR A 397 -23.05 -54.01 -38.37
C THR A 397 -22.26 -54.59 -39.56
N PRO A 398 -20.91 -54.50 -39.64
CA PRO A 398 -20.07 -55.67 -39.25
C PRO A 398 -18.61 -55.36 -38.80
N ALA A 399 -17.84 -56.42 -38.49
CA ALA A 399 -16.38 -56.46 -38.22
C ALA A 399 -15.64 -57.18 -39.41
N PRO A 400 -14.40 -57.78 -39.35
CA PRO A 400 -13.38 -57.90 -38.28
C PRO A 400 -11.85 -57.88 -38.67
N LEU A 401 -10.95 -57.85 -37.64
CA LEU A 401 -9.58 -58.46 -37.57
C LEU A 401 -8.46 -57.96 -38.55
N PRO A 402 -7.15 -58.34 -38.42
CA PRO A 402 -6.47 -59.29 -37.49
C PRO A 402 -5.28 -58.73 -36.64
N PRO A 403 -4.68 -59.53 -35.72
CA PRO A 403 -3.55 -59.13 -34.86
C PRO A 403 -2.16 -59.62 -35.33
N ILE A 404 -1.09 -59.15 -34.68
CA ILE A 404 0.30 -59.68 -34.78
C ILE A 404 0.84 -59.98 -33.37
N SER A 405 1.59 -61.08 -33.22
CA SER A 405 2.09 -61.60 -31.94
C SER A 405 3.52 -61.14 -31.59
N VAL A 406 3.86 -61.15 -30.30
CA VAL A 406 5.22 -61.53 -29.84
C VAL A 406 5.14 -62.32 -28.51
N ASN A 407 5.57 -63.58 -28.57
CA ASN A 407 6.14 -64.49 -27.56
C ASN A 407 5.87 -64.34 -26.04
N GLU A 408 5.44 -65.46 -25.44
CA GLU A 408 5.66 -65.80 -24.02
C GLU A 408 7.14 -66.17 -23.72
N PRO A 409 7.59 -66.02 -22.46
CA PRO A 409 8.73 -66.76 -21.92
C PRO A 409 8.34 -67.67 -20.74
N LYS A 410 8.15 -68.96 -21.04
CA LYS A 410 8.36 -70.17 -20.19
C LYS A 410 8.10 -70.11 -18.68
N GLU A 411 7.20 -70.98 -18.22
CA GLU A 411 7.03 -71.32 -16.81
C GLU A 411 8.33 -71.79 -16.12
N THR A 412 8.45 -71.48 -14.83
CA THR A 412 9.31 -72.18 -13.86
C THR A 412 8.44 -72.94 -12.87
N PRO A 413 8.95 -74.00 -12.20
CA PRO A 413 8.09 -74.88 -11.40
C PRO A 413 7.53 -74.15 -10.18
N LYS A 414 6.20 -74.16 -10.02
CA LYS A 414 5.57 -73.71 -8.77
C LYS A 414 5.93 -74.67 -7.63
N GLU A 415 6.47 -74.12 -6.54
CA GLU A 415 6.47 -74.81 -5.24
C GLU A 415 5.02 -75.10 -4.78
N PRO A 416 4.79 -76.12 -3.94
CA PRO A 416 3.46 -76.44 -3.43
C PRO A 416 2.84 -75.25 -2.68
N GLU A 417 1.78 -74.70 -3.26
CA GLU A 417 1.10 -73.49 -2.80
C GLU A 417 0.53 -73.72 -1.39
N ILE A 418 1.10 -73.03 -0.38
CA ILE A 418 0.66 -73.18 1.02
C ILE A 418 -0.74 -72.57 1.15
N VAL A 419 -1.75 -73.43 1.22
CA VAL A 419 -3.16 -73.05 1.36
C VAL A 419 -3.44 -72.53 2.78
N ARG A 420 -2.99 -71.31 3.04
CA ARG A 420 -3.27 -70.54 4.25
C ARG A 420 -4.75 -70.19 4.37
N LYS A 421 -5.26 -70.13 5.60
CA LYS A 421 -6.66 -69.74 5.85
C LYS A 421 -6.82 -68.22 5.92
N ALA A 422 -7.98 -67.71 5.50
CA ALA A 422 -8.30 -66.31 5.70
C ALA A 422 -8.25 -65.97 7.20
N GLY A 423 -7.61 -64.86 7.56
CA GLY A 423 -7.43 -64.45 8.96
C GLY A 423 -6.47 -65.30 9.80
N GLU A 424 -5.73 -66.23 9.17
CA GLU A 424 -4.55 -66.88 9.77
C GLU A 424 -3.60 -65.80 10.30
N LYS A 425 -3.00 -66.04 11.48
CA LYS A 425 -2.19 -65.04 12.19
C LYS A 425 -0.70 -65.32 12.14
N MET A 426 0.10 -64.27 11.92
CA MET A 426 1.55 -64.25 12.09
C MET A 426 1.89 -63.22 13.17
N VAL A 427 2.69 -63.60 14.16
CA VAL A 427 3.15 -62.68 15.22
C VAL A 427 4.61 -62.30 14.95
N LYS A 428 4.92 -61.00 15.03
CA LYS A 428 6.28 -60.45 14.98
C LYS A 428 6.55 -59.72 16.31
N LEU A 429 7.73 -59.94 16.89
CA LEU A 429 8.17 -59.25 18.12
C LEU A 429 8.98 -58.00 17.74
N ILE A 430 8.48 -56.81 18.09
CA ILE A 430 9.09 -55.52 17.75
C ILE A 430 9.12 -54.66 19.01
N GLY A 431 10.27 -54.07 19.36
CA GLY A 431 10.39 -53.26 20.59
C GLY A 431 10.06 -54.00 21.89
N GLY A 432 10.10 -55.35 21.89
CA GLY A 432 9.66 -56.18 23.02
C GLY A 432 8.15 -56.41 23.13
N ARG A 433 7.36 -55.97 22.14
CA ARG A 433 5.89 -56.17 22.07
C ARG A 433 5.52 -57.07 20.90
N GLU A 434 4.45 -57.84 21.06
CA GLU A 434 3.90 -58.69 20.00
C GLU A 434 2.95 -57.89 19.10
N TYR A 435 3.17 -57.94 17.78
CA TYR A 435 2.30 -57.36 16.77
C TYR A 435 1.81 -58.46 15.81
N THR A 436 0.52 -58.46 15.49
CA THR A 436 -0.11 -59.51 14.69
C THR A 436 -0.41 -59.03 13.27
N PHE A 437 -0.03 -59.83 12.29
CA PHE A 437 -0.46 -59.70 10.90
C PHE A 437 -1.50 -60.78 10.58
N ARG A 438 -2.47 -60.48 9.72
CA ARG A 438 -3.44 -61.45 9.17
C ARG A 438 -3.20 -61.76 7.71
N TRP A 439 -3.49 -62.99 7.33
CA TRP A 439 -3.49 -63.41 5.94
C TRP A 439 -4.79 -63.03 5.21
N CYS A 440 -4.65 -62.15 4.21
CA CYS A 440 -5.66 -61.88 3.21
C CYS A 440 -5.42 -62.81 2.01
N PRO A 441 -6.33 -63.76 1.69
CA PRO A 441 -6.14 -64.73 0.61
C PRO A 441 -6.28 -64.08 -0.78
N PRO A 442 -5.68 -64.65 -1.85
CA PRO A 442 -5.95 -64.19 -3.21
C PRO A 442 -7.43 -64.39 -3.57
N GLY A 443 -7.98 -63.50 -4.38
CA GLY A 443 -9.42 -63.47 -4.65
C GLY A 443 -9.86 -62.35 -5.59
N LYS A 444 -11.19 -62.14 -5.68
CA LYS A 444 -11.81 -61.18 -6.61
C LYS A 444 -12.97 -60.49 -5.93
N PHE A 445 -13.08 -59.16 -6.06
CA PHE A 445 -14.17 -58.38 -5.47
C PHE A 445 -14.65 -57.25 -6.40
N GLN A 446 -15.70 -56.54 -5.98
CA GLN A 446 -16.25 -55.38 -6.66
C GLN A 446 -15.93 -54.13 -5.84
N MET A 447 -14.92 -53.39 -6.28
CA MET A 447 -14.33 -52.22 -5.64
C MET A 447 -15.13 -50.96 -5.96
N GLY A 448 -15.31 -50.09 -4.97
CA GLY A 448 -16.17 -48.91 -5.07
C GLY A 448 -17.62 -49.14 -4.65
N SER A 449 -18.39 -48.05 -4.65
CA SER A 449 -19.73 -47.93 -4.10
C SER A 449 -20.82 -48.20 -5.14
N LEU A 450 -22.03 -48.55 -4.70
CA LEU A 450 -23.20 -48.57 -5.59
C LEU A 450 -23.77 -47.16 -5.77
N ASP A 451 -24.29 -46.82 -6.95
CA ASP A 451 -24.88 -45.50 -7.23
C ASP A 451 -26.16 -45.19 -6.41
N VAL A 452 -26.70 -46.19 -5.72
CA VAL A 452 -27.84 -46.09 -4.78
C VAL A 452 -27.42 -46.11 -3.31
N GLU A 453 -26.12 -46.08 -3.03
CA GLU A 453 -25.55 -46.18 -1.68
C GLU A 453 -25.62 -44.84 -0.93
N ILE A 454 -26.27 -44.83 0.23
CA ILE A 454 -26.52 -43.61 1.00
C ILE A 454 -25.20 -43.08 1.57
N GLY A 455 -24.80 -41.89 1.14
CA GLY A 455 -23.58 -41.22 1.58
C GLY A 455 -22.35 -41.41 0.68
N ARG A 456 -22.50 -42.08 -0.48
CA ARG A 456 -21.48 -42.15 -1.55
C ARG A 456 -21.06 -40.77 -2.04
N ASP A 457 -19.76 -40.47 -2.03
CA ASP A 457 -19.21 -39.36 -2.80
C ASP A 457 -19.03 -39.76 -4.28
N SER A 458 -18.90 -38.76 -5.14
CA SER A 458 -18.82 -38.82 -6.60
C SER A 458 -17.69 -39.69 -7.14
N ASP A 459 -16.51 -39.64 -6.52
CA ASP A 459 -15.26 -40.31 -6.95
C ASP A 459 -15.20 -41.81 -6.58
N GLU A 460 -16.11 -42.28 -5.73
CA GLU A 460 -16.25 -43.69 -5.33
C GLU A 460 -16.87 -44.59 -6.43
N GLY A 461 -16.80 -44.14 -7.68
CA GLY A 461 -17.28 -44.87 -8.86
C GLY A 461 -16.34 -44.73 -10.06
N PRO A 462 -16.67 -45.36 -11.20
CA PRO A 462 -17.67 -46.42 -11.29
C PRO A 462 -17.22 -47.68 -10.55
N ARG A 463 -18.18 -48.49 -10.08
CA ARG A 463 -17.89 -49.73 -9.39
C ARG A 463 -17.29 -50.75 -10.36
N HIS A 464 -16.12 -51.29 -10.04
CA HIS A 464 -15.35 -52.11 -10.98
C HIS A 464 -14.77 -53.37 -10.32
N LYS A 465 -14.40 -54.35 -11.16
CA LYS A 465 -13.97 -55.68 -10.70
C LYS A 465 -12.45 -55.75 -10.55
N VAL A 466 -12.00 -56.04 -9.33
CA VAL A 466 -10.57 -56.14 -8.99
C VAL A 466 -10.19 -57.59 -8.68
N VAL A 467 -8.95 -57.94 -8.98
CA VAL A 467 -8.34 -59.25 -8.73
C VAL A 467 -7.11 -59.06 -7.84
N ILE A 468 -7.10 -59.71 -6.68
CA ILE A 468 -5.93 -59.83 -5.82
C ILE A 468 -5.27 -61.17 -6.19
N GLU A 469 -4.24 -61.12 -7.03
CA GLU A 469 -3.62 -62.33 -7.62
C GLU A 469 -2.80 -63.14 -6.62
N LYS A 470 -2.13 -62.45 -5.69
CA LYS A 470 -1.32 -63.04 -4.61
C LYS A 470 -1.91 -62.61 -3.28
N GLY A 471 -2.06 -63.55 -2.34
CA GLY A 471 -2.42 -63.21 -0.96
C GLY A 471 -1.31 -62.44 -0.27
N PHE A 472 -1.66 -61.66 0.75
CA PHE A 472 -0.74 -60.76 1.45
C PHE A 472 -0.99 -60.78 2.96
N TRP A 473 0.03 -60.36 3.72
CA TRP A 473 -0.09 -60.14 5.15
C TRP A 473 -0.34 -58.65 5.41
N ILE A 474 -1.31 -58.32 6.26
CA ILE A 474 -1.59 -56.94 6.70
C ILE A 474 -1.60 -56.86 8.23
N LEU A 475 -1.09 -55.77 8.79
CA LEU A 475 -1.11 -55.52 10.23
C LEU A 475 -2.58 -55.48 10.72
N ASP A 476 -2.87 -56.16 11.84
CA ASP A 476 -4.26 -56.35 12.27
C ASP A 476 -4.89 -55.12 12.94
N THR A 477 -4.07 -54.11 13.25
CA THR A 477 -4.47 -52.76 13.66
C THR A 477 -3.79 -51.69 12.77
N GLU A 478 -4.16 -50.43 12.97
CA GLU A 478 -3.36 -49.27 12.57
C GLU A 478 -1.96 -49.31 13.26
N VAL A 479 -0.95 -48.63 12.71
CA VAL A 479 0.36 -48.52 13.35
C VAL A 479 0.22 -47.70 14.64
N THR A 480 0.49 -48.32 15.78
CA THR A 480 0.36 -47.67 17.09
C THR A 480 1.54 -46.73 17.40
N GLN A 481 1.33 -45.78 18.31
CA GLN A 481 2.39 -44.86 18.75
C GLN A 481 3.59 -45.62 19.36
N ALA A 482 3.38 -46.71 20.08
CA ALA A 482 4.47 -47.55 20.59
C ALA A 482 5.21 -48.33 19.49
N LEU A 483 4.52 -48.76 18.42
CA LEU A 483 5.17 -49.39 17.26
C LEU A 483 5.98 -48.36 16.47
N TRP A 484 5.41 -47.17 16.25
CA TRP A 484 6.09 -46.02 15.67
C TRP A 484 7.38 -45.69 16.43
N GLU A 485 7.31 -45.52 17.74
CA GLU A 485 8.47 -45.20 18.57
C GLU A 485 9.54 -46.31 18.51
N SER A 486 9.14 -47.58 18.61
CA SER A 486 10.03 -48.75 18.53
C SER A 486 10.81 -48.86 17.21
N VAL A 487 10.24 -48.37 16.11
CA VAL A 487 10.83 -48.42 14.76
C VAL A 487 11.57 -47.13 14.42
N MET A 488 11.01 -45.97 14.79
CA MET A 488 11.51 -44.66 14.35
C MET A 488 12.48 -44.01 15.32
N GLY A 489 12.44 -44.35 16.61
CA GLY A 489 13.21 -43.67 17.66
C GLY A 489 12.70 -42.26 17.95
N LYS A 490 11.37 -42.07 17.85
CA LYS A 490 10.67 -40.80 18.13
C LYS A 490 9.28 -41.08 18.71
N THR A 491 8.89 -40.32 19.71
CA THR A 491 7.51 -40.25 20.22
C THR A 491 6.57 -39.54 19.24
N GLN A 492 5.26 -39.66 19.46
CA GLN A 492 4.22 -38.88 18.76
C GLN A 492 4.40 -37.35 18.93
N GLN A 493 4.97 -36.90 20.05
CA GLN A 493 5.18 -35.48 20.37
C GLN A 493 6.36 -34.88 19.60
N GLU A 494 7.48 -35.60 19.52
CA GLU A 494 8.65 -35.20 18.72
C GLU A 494 8.36 -35.25 17.22
N GLN A 495 7.47 -36.13 16.78
CA GLN A 495 7.08 -36.26 15.37
C GLN A 495 6.12 -35.15 14.90
N SER A 496 5.38 -34.51 15.81
CA SER A 496 4.44 -33.42 15.53
C SER A 496 4.99 -32.03 15.83
N GLY A 497 6.10 -31.91 16.58
CA GLY A 497 6.76 -30.64 16.86
C GLY A 497 6.08 -29.80 17.95
N GLU A 498 5.70 -30.46 19.05
CA GLU A 498 5.10 -29.87 20.28
C GLU A 498 3.73 -29.18 20.14
N LEU A 499 3.30 -28.78 18.93
CA LEU A 499 2.03 -28.09 18.70
C LEU A 499 0.83 -29.04 18.71
N GLY A 500 0.13 -29.11 19.86
CA GLY A 500 -1.29 -29.47 19.90
C GLY A 500 -1.64 -30.97 19.86
N VAL A 501 -0.77 -31.85 20.37
CA VAL A 501 -1.06 -33.29 20.45
C VAL A 501 -2.11 -33.62 21.51
N ASN A 502 -3.38 -33.64 21.11
CA ASN A 502 -4.50 -33.95 22.00
C ASN A 502 -4.61 -35.44 22.40
N GLY A 503 -3.85 -36.36 21.78
CA GLY A 503 -3.83 -37.79 22.12
C GLY A 503 -2.45 -38.42 22.09
N VAL A 504 -1.86 -38.65 23.27
CA VAL A 504 -0.67 -39.51 23.44
C VAL A 504 -1.07 -40.77 24.20
N GLY A 505 -0.61 -41.93 23.73
CA GLY A 505 -0.83 -43.22 24.38
C GLY A 505 -0.35 -44.39 23.52
N GLU A 506 0.32 -45.36 24.15
CA GLU A 506 1.02 -46.45 23.48
C GLU A 506 0.20 -47.23 22.44
N ASN A 507 -1.10 -47.41 22.72
CA ASN A 507 -2.06 -48.17 21.91
C ASN A 507 -3.03 -47.27 21.12
N LEU A 508 -2.77 -45.96 21.03
CA LEU A 508 -3.41 -45.09 20.03
C LEU A 508 -2.71 -45.30 18.67
N PRO A 509 -3.37 -45.05 17.53
CA PRO A 509 -2.67 -44.95 16.25
C PRO A 509 -1.68 -43.77 16.27
N VAL A 510 -0.63 -43.89 15.46
CA VAL A 510 0.21 -42.75 15.08
C VAL A 510 -0.57 -41.86 14.12
N TYR A 511 -0.45 -40.53 14.31
CA TYR A 511 -1.12 -39.56 13.46
C TYR A 511 -0.24 -38.33 13.17
N HIS A 512 -0.71 -37.38 12.34
CA HIS A 512 0.07 -36.21 11.90
C HIS A 512 1.37 -36.61 11.16
N VAL A 513 1.34 -37.77 10.51
CA VAL A 513 2.39 -38.33 9.66
C VAL A 513 2.08 -38.11 8.18
N ASN A 514 3.10 -37.78 7.39
CA ASN A 514 2.98 -37.57 5.95
C ASN A 514 3.50 -38.77 5.15
N TRP A 515 3.41 -38.70 3.82
CA TRP A 515 3.81 -39.79 2.93
C TRP A 515 5.27 -40.25 3.14
N ASP A 516 6.19 -39.31 3.34
CA ASP A 516 7.62 -39.63 3.51
C ASP A 516 7.95 -40.19 4.90
N ASP A 517 7.23 -39.75 5.94
CA ASP A 517 7.30 -40.37 7.27
C ASP A 517 6.92 -41.85 7.23
N CYS A 518 5.82 -42.16 6.55
CA CYS A 518 5.30 -43.53 6.42
C CYS A 518 6.26 -44.40 5.59
N ARG A 519 6.81 -43.84 4.49
CA ARG A 519 7.89 -44.46 3.70
C ARG A 519 9.11 -44.79 4.56
N GLN A 520 9.58 -43.83 5.37
CA GLN A 520 10.73 -44.05 6.26
C GLN A 520 10.45 -45.10 7.35
N PHE A 521 9.23 -45.13 7.91
CA PHE A 521 8.81 -46.18 8.84
C PHE A 521 8.82 -47.56 8.18
N CYS A 522 8.20 -47.71 7.00
CA CYS A 522 8.18 -48.98 6.26
C CYS A 522 9.61 -49.47 5.95
N LEU A 523 10.52 -48.56 5.55
CA LEU A 523 11.92 -48.88 5.30
C LEU A 523 12.71 -49.29 6.55
N LYS A 524 12.45 -48.68 7.72
CA LYS A 524 13.05 -49.12 8.98
C LYS A 524 12.47 -50.44 9.45
N LEU A 525 11.15 -50.59 9.44
CA LEU A 525 10.46 -51.81 9.87
C LEU A 525 10.88 -53.01 9.01
N SER A 526 11.00 -52.85 7.69
CA SER A 526 11.50 -53.89 6.76
C SER A 526 12.84 -54.48 7.25
N LYS A 527 13.79 -53.60 7.61
CA LYS A 527 15.09 -54.00 8.17
C LYS A 527 14.97 -54.61 9.57
N PHE A 528 14.00 -54.16 10.37
CA PHE A 528 13.79 -54.61 11.75
C PHE A 528 13.22 -56.03 11.84
N ILE A 529 12.32 -56.41 10.94
CA ILE A 529 11.68 -57.75 10.93
C ILE A 529 12.19 -58.70 9.84
N ASN A 530 13.11 -58.23 8.99
CA ASN A 530 13.66 -58.93 7.82
C ASN A 530 12.56 -59.45 6.87
N GLU A 531 11.68 -58.54 6.47
CA GLU A 531 10.61 -58.74 5.46
C GLU A 531 10.55 -57.47 4.59
N ASN A 532 9.97 -57.53 3.39
CA ASN A 532 9.62 -56.29 2.67
C ASN A 532 8.30 -55.75 3.24
N VAL A 533 8.28 -54.47 3.63
CA VAL A 533 7.10 -53.79 4.19
C VAL A 533 6.74 -52.59 3.34
N SER A 534 5.46 -52.46 2.99
CA SER A 534 4.91 -51.27 2.31
C SER A 534 3.62 -50.81 3.00
N LEU A 535 3.10 -49.68 2.52
CA LEU A 535 1.70 -49.34 2.71
C LEU A 535 0.83 -50.23 1.81
N PRO A 536 -0.43 -50.54 2.20
CA PRO A 536 -1.35 -51.27 1.32
C PRO A 536 -1.67 -50.45 0.06
N THR A 537 -1.88 -51.10 -1.07
CA THR A 537 -2.58 -50.45 -2.20
C THR A 537 -4.03 -50.16 -1.81
N GLU A 538 -4.65 -49.19 -2.49
CA GLU A 538 -6.06 -48.85 -2.33
C GLU A 538 -6.96 -50.08 -2.49
N ALA A 539 -6.62 -50.93 -3.47
CA ALA A 539 -7.28 -52.21 -3.71
C ALA A 539 -7.06 -53.24 -2.60
N GLN A 540 -5.84 -53.36 -2.06
CA GLN A 540 -5.55 -54.23 -0.92
C GLN A 540 -6.31 -53.77 0.34
N TRP A 541 -6.34 -52.47 0.60
CA TRP A 541 -7.02 -51.91 1.77
C TRP A 541 -8.54 -52.16 1.71
N GLU A 542 -9.21 -51.86 0.59
CA GLU A 542 -10.66 -52.09 0.48
C GLU A 542 -11.01 -53.59 0.51
N TYR A 543 -10.20 -54.44 -0.12
CA TYR A 543 -10.37 -55.89 -0.08
C TYR A 543 -10.23 -56.45 1.35
N ALA A 544 -9.21 -56.01 2.08
CA ALA A 544 -8.97 -56.39 3.48
C ALA A 544 -10.09 -55.88 4.41
N CYS A 545 -10.54 -54.63 4.22
CA CYS A 545 -11.66 -54.04 4.93
C CYS A 545 -12.94 -54.87 4.78
N ARG A 546 -13.32 -55.20 3.53
CA ARG A 546 -14.55 -55.96 3.23
C ARG A 546 -14.48 -57.43 3.66
N ALA A 547 -13.31 -58.06 3.75
CA ALA A 547 -13.17 -59.48 4.13
C ALA A 547 -14.06 -60.50 3.37
N GLY A 548 -14.52 -60.14 2.16
CA GLY A 548 -15.43 -60.95 1.33
C GLY A 548 -16.91 -60.53 1.32
N THR A 549 -17.34 -59.57 2.16
CA THR A 549 -18.72 -59.04 2.16
C THR A 549 -18.98 -58.01 1.06
N PRO A 550 -20.21 -57.90 0.53
CA PRO A 550 -20.63 -56.76 -0.30
C PRO A 550 -20.99 -55.50 0.52
N ASP A 551 -21.12 -55.62 1.85
CA ASP A 551 -21.56 -54.53 2.76
C ASP A 551 -20.55 -53.36 2.82
N PRO A 552 -20.98 -52.08 2.73
CA PRO A 552 -20.09 -50.91 2.80
C PRO A 552 -19.38 -50.68 4.14
N PHE A 553 -19.84 -51.32 5.21
CA PHE A 553 -19.32 -51.19 6.57
C PHE A 553 -18.93 -52.55 7.17
N ALA A 554 -18.64 -53.53 6.31
CA ALA A 554 -18.30 -54.89 6.67
C ALA A 554 -19.25 -55.58 7.69
N GLY A 555 -20.54 -55.17 7.71
CA GLY A 555 -21.56 -55.70 8.62
C GLY A 555 -21.61 -55.06 10.01
N PHE A 556 -20.81 -54.02 10.30
CA PHE A 556 -20.66 -53.43 11.63
C PHE A 556 -21.77 -52.45 12.08
N VAL A 557 -22.94 -52.48 11.43
CA VAL A 557 -23.98 -51.42 11.50
C VAL A 557 -24.42 -51.07 12.93
N ASP A 558 -24.69 -52.06 13.78
CA ASP A 558 -25.12 -51.83 15.17
C ASP A 558 -23.99 -51.35 16.11
N SER A 559 -22.73 -51.35 15.66
CA SER A 559 -21.55 -50.95 16.46
C SER A 559 -20.97 -49.58 16.09
N MET A 560 -21.57 -48.88 15.12
CA MET A 560 -21.02 -47.67 14.51
C MET A 560 -20.80 -46.49 15.48
N ALA A 561 -21.53 -46.43 16.59
CA ALA A 561 -21.58 -45.28 17.49
C ALA A 561 -20.27 -44.98 18.26
N ILE A 562 -19.26 -45.86 18.20
CA ILE A 562 -18.04 -45.72 19.01
C ILE A 562 -17.16 -44.55 18.54
N TYR A 563 -17.10 -44.28 17.23
CA TYR A 563 -16.23 -43.23 16.66
C TYR A 563 -17.06 -42.07 16.03
N GLY A 564 -17.55 -42.23 14.79
CA GLY A 564 -18.14 -41.15 13.96
C GLY A 564 -19.55 -40.66 14.29
N LEU A 565 -19.97 -40.69 15.57
CA LEU A 565 -21.22 -40.06 16.06
C LEU A 565 -21.00 -39.09 17.23
N ASP A 566 -19.78 -38.96 17.75
CA ASP A 566 -19.47 -38.07 18.87
C ASP A 566 -18.40 -37.03 18.49
N HIS A 567 -18.85 -35.98 17.79
CA HIS A 567 -18.04 -34.84 17.35
C HIS A 567 -17.53 -33.94 18.52
N THR A 568 -17.40 -34.47 19.74
CA THR A 568 -16.91 -33.74 20.93
C THR A 568 -15.51 -34.16 21.38
N LYS A 569 -14.83 -35.09 20.68
CA LYS A 569 -13.51 -35.61 21.07
C LYS A 569 -12.37 -35.16 20.16
N ASP A 570 -11.41 -34.44 20.73
CA ASP A 570 -10.27 -33.85 20.01
C ASP A 570 -9.13 -34.84 19.64
N LYS A 571 -9.30 -36.16 19.79
CA LYS A 571 -8.20 -37.14 19.73
C LYS A 571 -8.64 -38.55 19.25
N PRO A 572 -7.72 -39.39 18.72
CA PRO A 572 -8.04 -40.75 18.27
C PRO A 572 -8.34 -41.70 19.44
N TYR A 573 -8.90 -42.87 19.09
CA TYR A 573 -9.23 -43.95 20.02
C TYR A 573 -8.11 -45.01 20.10
N THR A 574 -8.20 -45.88 21.11
CA THR A 574 -7.32 -47.03 21.26
C THR A 574 -7.66 -48.10 20.24
N VAL A 575 -6.65 -48.64 19.55
CA VAL A 575 -6.85 -49.71 18.55
C VAL A 575 -7.42 -50.98 19.18
N ALA A 576 -8.11 -51.78 18.36
CA ALA A 576 -8.88 -52.96 18.74
C ALA A 576 -10.06 -52.68 19.71
N MET A 577 -10.60 -51.45 19.73
CA MET A 577 -11.83 -51.11 20.46
C MET A 577 -13.11 -51.61 19.77
N LYS A 578 -13.12 -51.70 18.44
CA LYS A 578 -14.21 -52.36 17.68
C LYS A 578 -13.98 -53.87 17.62
N ALA A 579 -15.04 -54.64 17.39
CA ALA A 579 -14.89 -56.04 17.01
C ALA A 579 -14.20 -56.15 15.64
N PRO A 580 -13.35 -57.17 15.40
CA PRO A 580 -12.65 -57.32 14.14
C PRO A 580 -13.56 -57.92 13.06
N ASN A 581 -13.25 -57.66 11.79
CA ASN A 581 -13.94 -58.30 10.66
C ASN A 581 -13.66 -59.81 10.57
N ASP A 582 -14.31 -60.50 9.62
CA ASP A 582 -14.21 -61.97 9.44
C ASP A 582 -12.78 -62.49 9.22
N TRP A 583 -11.81 -61.63 8.88
CA TRP A 583 -10.40 -61.99 8.74
C TRP A 583 -9.54 -61.55 9.94
N GLY A 584 -10.15 -61.06 11.01
CA GLY A 584 -9.47 -60.67 12.26
C GLY A 584 -8.82 -59.29 12.21
N LEU A 585 -9.27 -58.38 11.34
CA LEU A 585 -8.75 -57.02 11.23
C LEU A 585 -9.60 -56.02 12.01
N TYR A 586 -8.94 -55.15 12.77
CA TYR A 586 -9.53 -54.11 13.60
C TYR A 586 -9.48 -52.73 12.92
N ASP A 587 -10.41 -51.87 13.31
CA ASP A 587 -10.42 -50.43 13.01
C ASP A 587 -10.30 -50.08 11.51
N MET A 588 -10.83 -50.92 10.62
CA MET A 588 -10.94 -50.64 9.18
C MET A 588 -11.93 -49.50 8.85
N HIS A 589 -12.45 -48.78 9.85
CA HIS A 589 -13.50 -47.78 9.73
C HIS A 589 -13.42 -46.74 10.85
N GLY A 590 -13.05 -45.50 10.54
CA GLY A 590 -13.35 -44.31 11.34
C GLY A 590 -12.45 -44.02 12.54
N ASN A 591 -11.18 -44.42 12.58
CA ASN A 591 -10.25 -44.02 13.66
C ASN A 591 -9.18 -43.05 13.14
N VAL A 592 -8.29 -43.46 12.23
CA VAL A 592 -7.53 -42.53 11.37
C VAL A 592 -7.78 -42.80 9.89
N TRP A 593 -7.65 -41.75 9.07
CA TRP A 593 -7.44 -41.92 7.63
C TRP A 593 -6.07 -42.54 7.39
N GLU A 594 -6.01 -43.52 6.51
CA GLU A 594 -4.83 -44.33 6.26
C GLU A 594 -4.24 -44.10 4.88
N TRP A 595 -2.97 -43.67 4.83
CA TRP A 595 -2.22 -43.54 3.58
C TRP A 595 -2.14 -44.87 2.80
N CYS A 596 -2.56 -44.86 1.54
CA CYS A 596 -2.44 -45.99 0.61
C CYS A 596 -1.32 -45.75 -0.42
N ALA A 597 -0.80 -46.83 -1.02
CA ALA A 597 0.29 -46.79 -2.01
C ALA A 597 0.00 -45.88 -3.22
N ASP A 598 -1.25 -45.88 -3.67
CA ASP A 598 -1.66 -45.36 -4.97
C ASP A 598 -1.76 -43.83 -5.03
N TRP A 599 -1.48 -43.30 -6.21
CA TRP A 599 -1.78 -41.91 -6.55
C TRP A 599 -3.29 -41.74 -6.71
N TYR A 600 -3.83 -40.67 -6.14
CA TYR A 600 -5.26 -40.39 -6.20
C TYR A 600 -5.73 -40.07 -7.62
N SER A 601 -7.02 -40.29 -7.88
CA SER A 601 -7.67 -40.00 -9.15
C SER A 601 -9.14 -39.66 -8.92
N PRO A 602 -9.77 -38.74 -9.70
CA PRO A 602 -11.18 -38.39 -9.55
C PRO A 602 -12.19 -39.52 -9.78
N ASN A 603 -11.75 -40.68 -10.27
CA ASN A 603 -12.55 -41.90 -10.36
C ASN A 603 -11.62 -43.15 -10.34
N TYR A 604 -12.19 -44.34 -10.21
CA TYR A 604 -11.38 -45.57 -10.20
C TYR A 604 -10.72 -45.90 -11.55
N GLU A 605 -11.38 -45.58 -12.68
CA GLU A 605 -10.89 -45.94 -14.02
C GLU A 605 -9.62 -45.20 -14.43
N ASN A 606 -9.29 -44.08 -13.77
CA ASN A 606 -8.05 -43.33 -13.97
C ASN A 606 -7.07 -43.42 -12.79
N ALA A 607 -7.22 -44.41 -11.90
CA ALA A 607 -6.28 -44.64 -10.80
C ALA A 607 -4.85 -44.89 -11.34
N ASN A 608 -3.86 -44.18 -10.79
CA ASN A 608 -2.46 -44.18 -11.25
C ASN A 608 -2.20 -43.74 -12.72
N SER A 609 -3.18 -43.22 -13.47
CA SER A 609 -2.97 -42.73 -14.86
C SER A 609 -3.00 -41.20 -15.03
N GLY A 610 -3.39 -40.44 -13.99
CA GLY A 610 -3.48 -38.98 -14.00
C GLY A 610 -2.21 -38.23 -13.55
N GLU A 611 -2.35 -36.93 -13.29
CA GLU A 611 -1.27 -36.10 -12.71
C GLU A 611 -0.93 -36.56 -11.29
N LYS A 612 0.36 -36.74 -11.00
CA LYS A 612 0.87 -37.23 -9.71
C LYS A 612 0.98 -36.09 -8.67
N SER A 613 -0.15 -35.49 -8.30
CA SER A 613 -0.22 -34.45 -7.26
C SER A 613 -0.40 -35.03 -5.85
N ASP A 614 -1.40 -35.89 -5.66
CA ASP A 614 -1.92 -36.30 -4.35
C ASP A 614 -1.96 -37.82 -4.17
N ARG A 615 -1.82 -38.30 -2.93
CA ARG A 615 -1.95 -39.72 -2.58
C ARG A 615 -3.33 -40.03 -2.03
N THR A 616 -3.75 -41.27 -2.25
CA THR A 616 -5.00 -41.81 -1.72
C THR A 616 -4.90 -42.06 -0.21
N CYS A 617 -5.95 -41.71 0.52
CA CYS A 617 -6.20 -42.16 1.89
C CYS A 617 -7.55 -42.90 2.00
N ARG A 618 -7.68 -43.82 2.96
CA ARG A 618 -8.88 -44.64 3.20
C ARG A 618 -9.30 -44.68 4.67
N GLY A 619 -10.54 -45.09 4.95
CA GLY A 619 -11.00 -45.50 6.29
C GLY A 619 -11.85 -44.50 7.07
N GLY A 620 -11.61 -43.19 6.93
CA GLY A 620 -12.27 -42.15 7.74
C GLY A 620 -11.61 -41.94 9.12
N GLY A 621 -11.60 -40.69 9.60
CA GLY A 621 -11.04 -40.32 10.90
C GLY A 621 -12.07 -40.28 12.04
N TRP A 622 -11.57 -40.23 13.28
CA TRP A 622 -12.36 -40.35 14.52
C TRP A 622 -13.42 -39.26 14.74
N TYR A 623 -13.34 -38.13 14.04
CA TYR A 623 -14.30 -37.02 14.09
C TYR A 623 -15.20 -36.93 12.85
N ASP A 624 -14.92 -37.72 11.80
CA ASP A 624 -15.62 -37.68 10.54
C ASP A 624 -17.00 -38.33 10.62
N SER A 625 -17.93 -37.90 9.78
CA SER A 625 -19.28 -38.48 9.76
C SER A 625 -19.27 -39.92 9.22
N MET A 626 -20.29 -40.69 9.61
CA MET A 626 -20.53 -42.07 9.14
C MET A 626 -20.41 -42.23 7.61
N ALA A 627 -20.75 -41.21 6.81
CA ALA A 627 -20.66 -41.25 5.35
C ALA A 627 -19.22 -41.47 4.83
N TYR A 628 -18.22 -40.92 5.53
CA TYR A 628 -16.79 -41.03 5.18
C TYR A 628 -16.12 -42.29 5.77
N CYS A 629 -16.82 -43.02 6.65
CA CYS A 629 -16.29 -44.21 7.33
C CYS A 629 -16.61 -45.53 6.57
N ARG A 630 -16.91 -45.49 5.26
CA ARG A 630 -17.25 -46.67 4.44
C ARG A 630 -16.02 -47.27 3.77
N SER A 631 -16.07 -48.57 3.48
CA SER A 631 -14.98 -49.33 2.85
C SER A 631 -14.53 -48.73 1.51
N ALA A 632 -15.46 -48.16 0.76
CA ALA A 632 -15.23 -47.56 -0.55
C ALA A 632 -14.99 -46.04 -0.51
N SER A 633 -15.11 -45.40 0.67
CA SER A 633 -14.86 -43.98 0.83
C SER A 633 -13.36 -43.70 0.93
N ARG A 634 -12.94 -42.59 0.35
CA ARG A 634 -11.55 -42.24 0.06
C ARG A 634 -11.35 -40.74 0.16
N HIS A 635 -10.10 -40.32 0.33
CA HIS A 635 -9.73 -38.91 0.33
C HIS A 635 -8.37 -38.72 -0.37
N SER A 636 -8.07 -37.50 -0.79
CA SER A 636 -6.79 -37.13 -1.41
C SER A 636 -6.01 -36.17 -0.51
N HIS A 637 -4.71 -36.40 -0.31
CA HIS A 637 -3.83 -35.40 0.28
C HIS A 637 -2.48 -35.32 -0.43
N TRP A 638 -1.95 -34.11 -0.54
CA TRP A 638 -0.60 -33.84 -1.03
C TRP A 638 0.43 -34.62 -0.17
N PRO A 639 1.45 -35.26 -0.76
CA PRO A 639 2.38 -36.16 -0.03
C PRO A 639 3.06 -35.55 1.21
N GLY A 640 3.22 -34.23 1.27
CA GLY A 640 3.79 -33.54 2.43
C GLY A 640 2.81 -33.24 3.59
N ALA A 641 1.51 -33.48 3.42
CA ALA A 641 0.45 -33.09 4.34
C ALA A 641 0.56 -33.80 5.71
N ARG A 642 0.24 -33.06 6.78
CA ARG A 642 0.23 -33.54 8.17
C ARG A 642 -1.06 -33.08 8.83
N GLU A 643 -2.10 -33.91 8.75
CA GLU A 643 -3.39 -33.61 9.35
C GLU A 643 -3.61 -34.46 10.58
N ASN A 644 -4.43 -33.97 11.52
CA ASN A 644 -4.56 -34.59 12.83
C ASN A 644 -5.18 -35.99 12.75
N ASN A 645 -6.00 -36.29 11.75
CA ASN A 645 -6.59 -37.61 11.52
C ASN A 645 -5.81 -38.49 10.51
N LEU A 646 -4.62 -38.10 10.03
CA LEU A 646 -3.83 -38.90 9.07
C LEU A 646 -2.81 -39.82 9.76
N GLY A 647 -3.01 -41.12 9.62
CA GLY A 647 -2.13 -42.23 10.05
C GLY A 647 -2.01 -43.31 8.96
N PHE A 648 -1.73 -44.56 9.34
CA PHE A 648 -1.60 -45.69 8.40
C PHE A 648 -1.52 -47.07 9.07
N ARG A 649 -1.73 -48.15 8.29
CA ARG A 649 -1.28 -49.52 8.55
C ARG A 649 -0.36 -50.03 7.44
N VAL A 650 0.27 -51.19 7.66
CA VAL A 650 1.29 -51.75 6.76
C VAL A 650 0.98 -53.17 6.30
N VAL A 651 1.49 -53.53 5.13
CA VAL A 651 1.46 -54.89 4.56
C VAL A 651 2.88 -55.46 4.42
N LEU A 652 3.00 -56.79 4.42
CA LEU A 652 4.22 -57.47 3.98
C LEU A 652 4.09 -57.82 2.49
N THR A 653 5.09 -57.45 1.70
CA THR A 653 5.16 -57.69 0.26
C THR A 653 6.18 -58.78 -0.08
N ALA A 654 6.04 -59.42 -1.25
CA ALA A 654 7.05 -60.35 -1.75
C ALA A 654 8.32 -59.62 -2.23
N GLU A 655 8.16 -58.41 -2.76
CA GLU A 655 9.23 -57.60 -3.38
C GLU A 655 9.22 -56.18 -2.77
N PRO A 656 10.37 -55.49 -2.69
CA PRO A 656 10.42 -54.13 -2.20
C PRO A 656 9.79 -53.15 -3.20
N ASP A 657 8.98 -52.23 -2.70
CA ASP A 657 8.34 -51.17 -3.50
C ASP A 657 9.42 -50.24 -4.10
N PRO A 658 9.44 -50.04 -5.45
CA PRO A 658 10.45 -49.22 -6.11
C PRO A 658 10.34 -47.73 -5.79
N GLU A 659 9.19 -47.22 -5.34
CA GLU A 659 9.08 -45.85 -4.82
C GLU A 659 9.68 -45.71 -3.41
N MET A 660 10.05 -46.81 -2.71
CA MET A 660 10.62 -46.83 -1.34
C MET A 660 12.16 -46.93 -1.29
N GLN A 661 12.90 -46.20 -2.13
CA GLN A 661 14.37 -46.16 -2.03
C GLN A 661 14.87 -45.25 -0.88
N TYR A 662 16.13 -45.45 -0.44
CA TYR A 662 16.77 -44.56 0.55
C TYR A 662 17.18 -43.23 -0.09
N LEU A 663 16.81 -42.12 0.54
CA LEU A 663 17.38 -40.79 0.26
C LEU A 663 18.60 -40.57 1.15
N SER A 664 19.59 -39.82 0.66
CA SER A 664 20.67 -39.32 1.51
C SER A 664 20.16 -38.25 2.50
N PRO A 665 20.91 -37.96 3.60
CA PRO A 665 20.53 -36.90 4.53
C PRO A 665 20.40 -35.52 3.88
N LEU A 666 21.24 -35.22 2.86
CA LEU A 666 21.19 -33.97 2.11
C LEU A 666 19.91 -33.87 1.26
N GLU A 667 19.58 -34.92 0.50
CA GLU A 667 18.33 -34.96 -0.27
C GLU A 667 17.10 -34.86 0.64
N SER A 668 17.09 -35.58 1.76
CA SER A 668 16.02 -35.51 2.76
C SER A 668 15.88 -34.10 3.37
N ALA A 669 16.99 -33.38 3.56
CA ALA A 669 16.96 -32.00 4.04
C ALA A 669 16.44 -31.00 3.00
N LEU A 670 16.72 -31.23 1.70
CA LEU A 670 16.36 -30.35 0.59
C LEU A 670 14.94 -30.57 0.03
N ARG A 671 14.51 -31.83 -0.09
CA ARG A 671 13.30 -32.26 -0.80
C ARG A 671 12.04 -31.60 -0.20
N GLY A 672 11.21 -31.03 -1.08
CA GLY A 672 10.00 -30.30 -0.69
C GLY A 672 10.22 -28.90 -0.12
N LYS A 673 11.47 -28.41 -0.04
CA LYS A 673 11.80 -27.02 0.35
C LYS A 673 12.53 -26.26 -0.75
N PHE A 674 13.28 -26.98 -1.58
CA PHE A 674 14.06 -26.45 -2.69
C PHE A 674 13.87 -27.29 -3.96
N GLU A 675 13.93 -26.64 -5.11
CA GLU A 675 14.39 -27.26 -6.35
C GLU A 675 15.92 -27.20 -6.35
N TYR A 676 16.56 -28.30 -6.72
CA TYR A 676 18.01 -28.44 -6.66
C TYR A 676 18.54 -29.37 -7.74
N THR A 677 19.82 -29.23 -8.07
CA THR A 677 20.59 -30.27 -8.76
C THR A 677 21.56 -30.93 -7.79
N LEU A 678 21.84 -32.22 -8.01
CA LEU A 678 22.75 -33.02 -7.20
C LEU A 678 23.58 -33.91 -8.11
N THR A 679 24.88 -33.97 -7.84
CA THR A 679 25.85 -34.90 -8.44
C THR A 679 26.69 -35.51 -7.33
N GLU A 680 27.57 -36.46 -7.65
CA GLU A 680 28.48 -37.09 -6.69
C GLU A 680 29.44 -36.11 -5.97
N THR A 681 29.60 -34.88 -6.50
CA THR A 681 30.60 -33.90 -6.00
C THR A 681 30.05 -32.49 -5.76
N ALA A 682 28.81 -32.20 -6.16
CA ALA A 682 28.22 -30.88 -6.04
C ALA A 682 26.70 -30.92 -5.88
N CYS A 683 26.18 -30.00 -5.08
CA CYS A 683 24.75 -29.72 -4.97
C CYS A 683 24.50 -28.21 -5.13
N GLU A 684 23.54 -27.84 -5.98
CA GLU A 684 23.13 -26.45 -6.22
C GLU A 684 21.63 -26.29 -5.97
N ILE A 685 21.26 -25.37 -5.07
CA ILE A 685 19.88 -24.91 -4.94
C ILE A 685 19.57 -24.01 -6.12
N THR A 686 18.65 -24.43 -6.98
CA THR A 686 18.22 -23.64 -8.15
C THR A 686 17.02 -22.77 -7.84
N LYS A 687 16.17 -23.16 -6.88
CA LYS A 687 15.02 -22.35 -6.42
C LYS A 687 14.51 -22.75 -5.04
N TYR A 688 14.06 -21.79 -4.24
CA TYR A 688 13.32 -22.03 -3.00
C TYR A 688 11.82 -22.15 -3.30
N ILE A 689 11.19 -23.18 -2.73
CA ILE A 689 9.75 -23.48 -2.87
C ILE A 689 9.04 -23.61 -1.51
N GLY A 690 9.75 -23.37 -0.41
CA GLY A 690 9.17 -23.36 0.93
C GLY A 690 8.42 -22.07 1.27
N SER A 691 7.75 -22.08 2.42
CA SER A 691 6.89 -20.98 2.91
C SER A 691 7.31 -20.43 4.28
N VAL A 692 8.47 -20.83 4.80
CA VAL A 692 8.93 -20.43 6.15
C VAL A 692 9.78 -19.15 6.11
N PRO A 693 9.66 -18.25 7.09
CA PRO A 693 10.39 -16.98 7.08
C PRO A 693 11.89 -17.13 7.40
N ASN A 694 12.28 -18.22 8.07
CA ASN A 694 13.65 -18.44 8.52
C ASN A 694 14.19 -19.69 7.82
N VAL A 695 15.17 -19.53 6.93
CA VAL A 695 15.75 -20.63 6.16
C VAL A 695 17.16 -20.96 6.66
N GLN A 696 17.39 -22.25 6.90
CA GLN A 696 18.72 -22.83 7.05
C GLN A 696 19.01 -23.60 5.76
N VAL A 697 20.08 -23.24 5.06
CA VAL A 697 20.56 -24.01 3.89
C VAL A 697 21.30 -25.26 4.42
N PRO A 698 21.00 -26.48 3.94
CA PRO A 698 21.64 -27.69 4.45
C PRO A 698 23.16 -27.74 4.21
N GLU A 699 23.90 -28.28 5.18
CA GLU A 699 25.30 -28.67 5.02
C GLU A 699 25.49 -29.63 3.83
N GLY A 700 26.49 -29.37 3.00
CA GLY A 700 26.74 -30.13 1.77
C GLY A 700 26.11 -29.52 0.50
N VAL A 701 25.29 -28.47 0.62
CA VAL A 701 25.00 -27.60 -0.53
C VAL A 701 26.28 -26.84 -0.90
N THR A 702 26.67 -26.89 -2.17
CA THR A 702 27.93 -26.28 -2.66
C THR A 702 27.75 -24.96 -3.39
N ARG A 703 26.53 -24.69 -3.89
CA ARG A 703 26.17 -23.47 -4.64
C ARG A 703 24.72 -23.05 -4.35
N ILE A 704 24.47 -21.75 -4.43
CA ILE A 704 23.14 -21.16 -4.57
C ILE A 704 23.10 -20.53 -5.97
N GLY A 705 22.17 -20.98 -6.81
CA GLY A 705 22.06 -20.56 -8.21
C GLY A 705 21.56 -19.12 -8.40
N ASN A 706 21.49 -18.69 -9.66
CA ASN A 706 20.87 -17.41 -10.02
C ASN A 706 19.38 -17.40 -9.69
N ASP A 707 18.85 -16.25 -9.27
CA ASP A 707 17.43 -16.04 -8.94
C ASP A 707 16.85 -16.99 -7.86
N ALA A 708 17.67 -17.79 -7.16
CA ALA A 708 17.23 -18.96 -6.39
C ALA A 708 16.25 -18.67 -5.23
N PHE A 709 16.37 -17.53 -4.57
CA PHE A 709 15.41 -17.04 -3.56
C PHE A 709 14.67 -15.78 -4.04
N ARG A 710 14.69 -15.48 -5.34
CA ARG A 710 14.13 -14.24 -5.86
C ARG A 710 12.62 -14.12 -5.61
N ASN A 711 12.14 -12.92 -5.28
CA ASN A 711 10.76 -12.64 -4.87
C ASN A 711 10.27 -13.43 -3.64
N CYS A 712 11.15 -14.05 -2.84
CA CYS A 712 10.76 -14.80 -1.64
C CYS A 712 10.44 -13.87 -0.47
N THR A 713 9.41 -13.04 -0.65
CA THR A 713 8.93 -12.00 0.28
C THR A 713 8.50 -12.52 1.67
N VAL A 714 8.39 -13.83 1.87
CA VAL A 714 8.17 -14.44 3.20
C VAL A 714 9.43 -14.42 4.08
N LEU A 715 10.62 -14.39 3.48
CA LEU A 715 11.90 -14.54 4.17
C LEU A 715 12.21 -13.35 5.09
N ARG A 716 12.86 -13.64 6.21
CA ARG A 716 13.38 -12.71 7.22
C ARG A 716 14.83 -12.98 7.56
N THR A 717 15.23 -14.25 7.65
CA THR A 717 16.61 -14.65 7.94
C THR A 717 17.02 -15.82 7.05
N VAL A 718 18.19 -15.74 6.42
CA VAL A 718 18.81 -16.88 5.74
C VAL A 718 20.17 -17.17 6.37
N THR A 719 20.44 -18.45 6.66
CA THR A 719 21.74 -18.93 7.12
C THR A 719 22.33 -19.87 6.08
N ILE A 720 23.54 -19.54 5.61
CA ILE A 720 24.25 -20.27 4.57
C ILE A 720 25.49 -20.95 5.20
N PRO A 721 25.70 -22.27 5.01
CA PRO A 721 26.85 -22.99 5.55
C PRO A 721 28.10 -22.80 4.69
N ASP A 722 29.28 -22.98 5.30
CA ASP A 722 30.57 -22.78 4.66
C ASP A 722 30.87 -23.80 3.52
N SER A 723 30.02 -24.81 3.33
CA SER A 723 30.06 -25.65 2.13
C SER A 723 29.68 -24.88 0.85
N VAL A 724 28.92 -23.78 0.95
CA VAL A 724 28.47 -22.98 -0.20
C VAL A 724 29.59 -22.04 -0.70
N THR A 725 30.18 -22.39 -1.83
CA THR A 725 31.31 -21.66 -2.44
C THR A 725 30.93 -20.49 -3.34
N SER A 726 29.67 -20.42 -3.80
CA SER A 726 29.18 -19.37 -4.70
C SER A 726 27.68 -19.10 -4.53
N ILE A 727 27.29 -17.83 -4.68
CA ILE A 727 25.91 -17.34 -4.65
C ILE A 727 25.66 -16.56 -5.95
N GLY A 728 24.57 -16.88 -6.65
CA GLY A 728 24.29 -16.35 -7.98
C GLY A 728 23.87 -14.88 -8.06
N THR A 729 23.77 -14.41 -9.30
CA THR A 729 23.16 -13.12 -9.67
C THR A 729 21.69 -13.12 -9.29
N TYR A 730 21.16 -12.00 -8.78
CA TYR A 730 19.78 -11.87 -8.27
C TYR A 730 19.35 -12.89 -7.19
N ALA A 731 20.28 -13.64 -6.58
CA ALA A 731 19.92 -14.82 -5.78
C ALA A 731 18.96 -14.55 -4.62
N PHE A 732 18.98 -13.36 -4.01
CA PHE A 732 18.00 -12.91 -3.00
C PHE A 732 17.26 -11.63 -3.44
N SER A 733 17.24 -11.31 -4.73
CA SER A 733 16.55 -10.12 -5.25
C SER A 733 15.07 -10.13 -4.85
N ASP A 734 14.52 -8.97 -4.53
CA ASP A 734 13.11 -8.80 -4.20
C ASP A 734 12.65 -9.57 -2.94
N CYS A 735 13.59 -9.99 -2.06
CA CYS A 735 13.30 -10.54 -0.73
C CYS A 735 12.92 -9.42 0.27
N THR A 736 11.79 -8.77 0.04
CA THR A 736 11.45 -7.47 0.66
C THR A 736 11.42 -7.43 2.20
N ASN A 737 11.19 -8.56 2.87
CA ASN A 737 11.15 -8.68 4.34
C ASN A 737 12.46 -9.25 4.97
N LEU A 738 13.49 -9.52 4.15
CA LEU A 738 14.75 -10.12 4.59
C LEU A 738 15.55 -9.14 5.45
N THR A 739 15.64 -9.39 6.76
CA THR A 739 16.30 -8.50 7.73
C THR A 739 17.79 -8.77 7.92
N SER A 740 18.22 -10.02 7.75
CA SER A 740 19.63 -10.43 7.86
C SER A 740 19.97 -11.70 7.07
N VAL A 741 21.24 -11.83 6.65
CA VAL A 741 21.79 -13.01 5.98
C VAL A 741 23.16 -13.35 6.57
N LYS A 742 23.36 -14.59 7.01
CA LYS A 742 24.71 -15.11 7.30
C LYS A 742 25.31 -15.69 6.01
N LEU A 743 26.35 -15.04 5.51
CA LEU A 743 27.14 -15.48 4.35
C LEU A 743 28.19 -16.55 4.74
N PRO A 744 28.62 -17.40 3.79
CA PRO A 744 29.65 -18.40 4.03
C PRO A 744 31.06 -17.78 3.98
N GLY A 745 31.94 -18.21 4.89
CA GLY A 745 33.24 -17.60 5.18
C GLY A 745 34.32 -17.74 4.08
N ASN A 746 34.01 -18.42 2.98
CA ASN A 746 34.90 -18.65 1.83
C ASN A 746 34.40 -17.98 0.53
N LEU A 747 33.30 -17.22 0.58
CA LEU A 747 32.72 -16.55 -0.58
C LEU A 747 33.71 -15.57 -1.24
N GLN A 748 33.95 -15.70 -2.54
CA GLN A 748 34.95 -14.90 -3.28
C GLN A 748 34.38 -13.57 -3.83
N ALA A 749 33.08 -13.50 -4.07
CA ALA A 749 32.40 -12.33 -4.61
C ALA A 749 30.95 -12.27 -4.11
N ILE A 750 30.41 -11.06 -3.97
CA ILE A 750 28.95 -10.86 -3.92
C ILE A 750 28.54 -10.41 -5.31
N GLU A 751 27.74 -11.22 -5.99
CA GLU A 751 27.42 -11.06 -7.41
C GLU A 751 26.49 -9.85 -7.69
N LYS A 752 26.25 -9.60 -8.99
CA LYS A 752 25.33 -8.55 -9.42
C LYS A 752 23.93 -8.76 -8.83
N ASP A 753 23.36 -7.67 -8.31
CA ASP A 753 21.98 -7.55 -7.79
C ASP A 753 21.60 -8.62 -6.73
N THR A 754 22.56 -9.28 -6.08
CA THR A 754 22.30 -10.41 -5.16
C THR A 754 21.31 -10.08 -4.04
N PHE A 755 21.33 -8.87 -3.47
CA PHE A 755 20.37 -8.38 -2.46
C PHE A 755 19.55 -7.17 -2.94
N HIS A 756 19.35 -7.02 -4.25
CA HIS A 756 18.51 -5.96 -4.82
C HIS A 756 17.09 -5.98 -4.22
N ASN A 757 16.51 -4.82 -3.89
CA ASN A 757 15.18 -4.69 -3.28
C ASN A 757 14.98 -5.46 -1.94
N CYS A 758 16.05 -5.81 -1.23
CA CYS A 758 15.97 -6.30 0.16
C CYS A 758 15.70 -5.12 1.11
N PHE A 759 14.54 -4.46 0.97
CA PHE A 759 14.21 -3.19 1.65
C PHE A 759 14.42 -3.21 3.16
N ALA A 760 14.11 -4.35 3.80
CA ALA A 760 14.23 -4.56 5.25
C ALA A 760 15.63 -4.98 5.74
N LEU A 761 16.62 -5.14 4.86
CA LEU A 761 17.97 -5.61 5.25
C LEU A 761 18.62 -4.57 6.16
N THR A 762 18.93 -4.98 7.39
CA THR A 762 19.52 -4.11 8.44
C THR A 762 20.92 -4.53 8.83
N ASP A 763 21.24 -5.83 8.69
CA ASP A 763 22.48 -6.43 9.15
C ASP A 763 22.98 -7.47 8.14
N ILE A 764 24.22 -7.31 7.67
CA ILE A 764 24.94 -8.30 6.87
C ILE A 764 26.46 -8.14 7.06
N GLU A 765 27.13 -9.25 7.35
CA GLU A 765 28.59 -9.33 7.43
C GLU A 765 29.14 -9.82 6.08
N ILE A 766 30.05 -9.04 5.47
CA ILE A 766 30.74 -9.43 4.22
C ILE A 766 31.98 -10.24 4.60
N PRO A 767 32.14 -11.50 4.15
CA PRO A 767 33.31 -12.31 4.47
C PRO A 767 34.63 -11.70 3.99
N ASN A 768 35.69 -11.86 4.79
CA ASN A 768 37.04 -11.37 4.47
C ASN A 768 37.64 -11.94 3.17
N SER A 769 37.09 -13.04 2.65
CA SER A 769 37.44 -13.66 1.38
C SER A 769 36.87 -12.96 0.14
N VAL A 770 35.97 -11.99 0.31
CA VAL A 770 35.31 -11.31 -0.82
C VAL A 770 36.28 -10.32 -1.48
N GLU A 771 36.58 -10.55 -2.76
CA GLU A 771 37.44 -9.67 -3.57
C GLU A 771 36.65 -8.65 -4.40
N SER A 772 35.34 -8.82 -4.59
CA SER A 772 34.52 -7.88 -5.38
C SER A 772 33.06 -7.82 -4.95
N LEU A 773 32.47 -6.64 -5.10
CA LEU A 773 31.04 -6.39 -4.91
C LEU A 773 30.39 -6.01 -6.25
N GLY A 774 29.38 -6.76 -6.65
CA GLY A 774 28.71 -6.65 -7.94
C GLY A 774 27.95 -5.34 -8.14
N ALA A 775 27.58 -5.08 -9.40
CA ALA A 775 26.68 -3.96 -9.71
C ALA A 775 25.33 -4.18 -9.01
N GLY A 776 24.78 -3.14 -8.40
CA GLY A 776 23.49 -3.17 -7.69
C GLY A 776 23.37 -4.17 -6.53
N ALA A 777 24.48 -4.78 -6.07
CA ALA A 777 24.47 -5.90 -5.12
C ALA A 777 23.68 -5.65 -3.82
N PHE A 778 23.62 -4.41 -3.33
CA PHE A 778 22.83 -3.96 -2.18
C PHE A 778 21.85 -2.82 -2.54
N SER A 779 21.54 -2.64 -3.82
CA SER A 779 20.65 -1.58 -4.29
C SER A 779 19.26 -1.73 -3.66
N HIS A 780 18.69 -0.62 -3.20
CA HIS A 780 17.44 -0.55 -2.46
C HIS A 780 17.41 -1.32 -1.12
N CYS A 781 18.56 -1.61 -0.50
CA CYS A 781 18.64 -2.01 0.92
C CYS A 781 18.34 -0.81 1.84
N THR A 782 17.08 -0.36 1.84
CA THR A 782 16.68 0.95 2.38
C THR A 782 16.90 1.12 3.89
N GLU A 783 16.83 0.03 4.66
CA GLU A 783 16.98 0.03 6.11
C GLU A 783 18.44 -0.16 6.59
N LEU A 784 19.40 -0.36 5.69
CA LEU A 784 20.81 -0.59 6.02
C LEU A 784 21.47 0.70 6.54
N GLU A 785 21.79 0.77 7.83
CA GLU A 785 22.34 1.97 8.48
C GLU A 785 23.87 2.09 8.37
N LYS A 786 24.58 0.95 8.33
CA LYS A 786 26.04 0.84 8.20
C LYS A 786 26.41 -0.45 7.45
N LEU A 787 27.62 -0.49 6.88
CA LEU A 787 28.20 -1.70 6.29
C LEU A 787 29.73 -1.64 6.41
N HIS A 788 30.36 -2.77 6.74
CA HIS A 788 31.81 -2.95 6.66
C HIS A 788 32.19 -3.58 5.33
N ILE A 789 33.13 -2.95 4.61
CA ILE A 789 33.77 -3.52 3.41
C ILE A 789 35.16 -4.02 3.81
N PRO A 790 35.47 -5.32 3.69
CA PRO A 790 36.77 -5.88 4.04
C PRO A 790 37.92 -5.38 3.15
N ASP A 791 39.14 -5.34 3.70
CA ASP A 791 40.39 -5.04 2.98
C ASP A 791 40.71 -6.02 1.82
N GLY A 792 39.97 -7.13 1.75
CA GLY A 792 39.97 -8.04 0.60
C GLY A 792 39.42 -7.41 -0.68
N VAL A 793 38.47 -6.46 -0.60
CA VAL A 793 37.72 -5.99 -1.77
C VAL A 793 38.59 -5.12 -2.69
N LYS A 794 38.60 -5.44 -3.98
CA LYS A 794 39.38 -4.79 -5.05
C LYS A 794 38.52 -3.91 -5.98
N SER A 795 37.23 -4.19 -6.09
CA SER A 795 36.30 -3.45 -6.95
C SER A 795 34.87 -3.42 -6.39
N ILE A 796 34.16 -2.32 -6.69
CA ILE A 796 32.76 -2.10 -6.32
C ILE A 796 31.98 -1.69 -7.57
N GLY A 797 30.90 -2.41 -7.89
CA GLY A 797 30.10 -2.20 -9.08
C GLY A 797 29.31 -0.89 -9.11
N GLY A 798 28.76 -0.55 -10.28
CA GLY A 798 27.83 0.58 -10.39
C GLY A 798 26.53 0.30 -9.63
N TYR A 799 25.87 1.34 -9.13
CA TYR A 799 24.64 1.25 -8.32
C TYR A 799 24.73 0.36 -7.06
N CYS A 800 25.93 -0.08 -6.63
CA CYS A 800 26.09 -1.12 -5.60
C CYS A 800 25.31 -0.84 -4.31
N PHE A 801 25.24 0.43 -3.89
CA PHE A 801 24.46 0.89 -2.73
C PHE A 801 23.40 1.94 -3.13
N ASP A 802 22.96 2.01 -4.38
CA ASP A 802 21.94 2.98 -4.79
C ASP A 802 20.66 2.81 -3.94
N THR A 803 20.11 3.92 -3.46
CA THR A 803 18.90 3.95 -2.61
C THR A 803 19.06 3.19 -1.27
N CYS A 804 20.29 3.03 -0.76
CA CYS A 804 20.54 2.70 0.65
C CYS A 804 20.23 3.92 1.56
N LYS A 805 18.95 4.28 1.64
CA LYS A 805 18.48 5.58 2.18
C LYS A 805 18.92 5.88 3.61
N LYS A 806 19.12 4.84 4.43
CA LYS A 806 19.57 4.96 5.82
C LYS A 806 21.08 4.96 6.02
N LEU A 807 21.89 4.59 5.02
CA LEU A 807 23.34 4.44 5.17
C LEU A 807 23.96 5.77 5.61
N GLN A 808 24.57 5.82 6.80
CA GLN A 808 25.02 7.08 7.41
C GLN A 808 26.50 7.38 7.13
N GLU A 809 27.32 6.33 7.07
CA GLU A 809 28.76 6.37 6.88
C GLU A 809 29.20 5.12 6.11
N ILE A 810 30.24 5.23 5.30
CA ILE A 810 30.91 4.05 4.73
C ILE A 810 32.41 4.30 4.57
N HIS A 811 33.19 3.26 4.87
CA HIS A 811 34.64 3.22 4.66
C HIS A 811 34.94 2.32 3.45
N ILE A 812 35.59 2.87 2.43
CA ILE A 812 36.04 2.11 1.27
C ILE A 812 37.55 1.89 1.40
N PRO A 813 38.03 0.64 1.57
CA PRO A 813 39.43 0.38 1.88
C PRO A 813 40.37 0.68 0.70
N ASP A 814 41.63 1.00 1.01
CA ASP A 814 42.68 1.35 0.03
C ASP A 814 42.99 0.25 -0.99
N SER A 815 42.51 -0.98 -0.74
CA SER A 815 42.54 -2.11 -1.66
C SER A 815 41.70 -1.88 -2.92
N VAL A 816 40.61 -1.10 -2.84
CA VAL A 816 39.66 -0.87 -3.93
C VAL A 816 40.27 0.04 -5.01
N LYS A 817 40.29 -0.44 -6.26
CA LYS A 817 40.87 0.25 -7.42
C LYS A 817 39.84 0.81 -8.40
N SER A 818 38.58 0.38 -8.30
CA SER A 818 37.48 0.91 -9.09
C SER A 818 36.17 0.92 -8.30
N ILE A 819 35.40 1.99 -8.49
CA ILE A 819 34.04 2.16 -7.96
C ILE A 819 33.16 2.63 -9.11
N GLY A 820 32.05 1.94 -9.36
CA GLY A 820 31.17 2.25 -10.49
C GLY A 820 30.36 3.54 -10.35
N GLY A 821 29.75 3.97 -11.46
CA GLY A 821 28.80 5.08 -11.45
C GLY A 821 27.57 4.79 -10.58
N TRP A 822 26.91 5.84 -10.09
CA TRP A 822 25.73 5.78 -9.22
C TRP A 822 25.89 4.94 -7.93
N CYS A 823 27.13 4.57 -7.54
CA CYS A 823 27.37 3.63 -6.44
C CYS A 823 26.73 4.02 -5.10
N PHE A 824 26.63 5.32 -4.79
CA PHE A 824 25.97 5.88 -3.60
C PHE A 824 24.82 6.82 -3.97
N SER A 825 24.29 6.73 -5.19
CA SER A 825 23.14 7.53 -5.60
C SER A 825 21.94 7.26 -4.67
N ARG A 826 21.16 8.28 -4.33
CA ARG A 826 19.99 8.21 -3.42
C ARG A 826 20.29 7.66 -2.02
N CYS A 827 21.54 7.66 -1.56
CA CYS A 827 21.90 7.41 -0.17
C CYS A 827 21.54 8.65 0.68
N GLU A 828 20.25 8.89 0.88
CA GLU A 828 19.70 10.16 1.39
C GLU A 828 20.32 10.59 2.74
N LYS A 829 20.70 9.65 3.62
CA LYS A 829 21.32 9.92 4.94
C LYS A 829 22.84 9.82 5.01
N LEU A 830 23.54 9.59 3.89
CA LEU A 830 24.99 9.44 3.86
C LEU A 830 25.67 10.77 4.19
N GLN A 831 26.37 10.82 5.33
CA GLN A 831 27.01 12.02 5.86
C GLN A 831 28.51 12.05 5.60
N THR A 832 29.17 10.89 5.59
CA THR A 832 30.62 10.76 5.37
C THR A 832 30.94 9.54 4.52
N VAL A 833 32.00 9.67 3.70
CA VAL A 833 32.53 8.60 2.85
C VAL A 833 34.05 8.68 2.92
N THR A 834 34.71 7.59 3.28
CA THR A 834 36.17 7.48 3.10
C THR A 834 36.44 6.83 1.74
N LEU A 835 37.11 7.54 0.84
CA LEU A 835 37.52 7.01 -0.46
C LEU A 835 38.96 6.46 -0.43
N PRO A 836 39.32 5.47 -1.28
CA PRO A 836 40.68 4.97 -1.38
C PRO A 836 41.62 6.09 -1.83
N LYS A 837 42.74 6.30 -1.14
CA LYS A 837 43.65 7.45 -1.39
C LYS A 837 44.25 7.45 -2.80
N ASP A 838 44.38 6.26 -3.37
CA ASP A 838 45.00 5.97 -4.65
C ASP A 838 44.01 5.87 -5.82
N LEU A 839 42.71 6.10 -5.59
CA LEU A 839 41.67 5.98 -6.62
C LEU A 839 41.86 7.02 -7.73
N GLU A 840 42.04 6.56 -8.98
CA GLU A 840 42.38 7.43 -10.12
C GLU A 840 41.17 8.14 -10.74
N LYS A 841 39.94 7.63 -10.51
CA LYS A 841 38.69 8.11 -11.12
C LYS A 841 37.51 7.95 -10.16
N LEU A 842 36.64 8.95 -10.10
CA LEU A 842 35.32 8.82 -9.47
C LEU A 842 34.31 8.20 -10.44
N GLY A 843 33.27 7.56 -9.92
CA GLY A 843 32.14 7.10 -10.71
C GLY A 843 31.28 8.27 -11.23
N GLU A 844 30.66 8.11 -12.40
CA GLU A 844 29.64 9.05 -12.89
C GLU A 844 28.43 9.06 -11.94
N SER A 845 27.92 10.24 -11.57
CA SER A 845 26.80 10.41 -10.63
C SER A 845 26.94 9.65 -9.30
N MET A 846 28.18 9.38 -8.88
CA MET A 846 28.50 8.51 -7.75
C MET A 846 27.79 8.88 -6.44
N PHE A 847 27.57 10.17 -6.19
CA PHE A 847 26.89 10.71 -5.01
C PHE A 847 25.58 11.43 -5.35
N ASN A 848 24.92 11.05 -6.45
CA ASN A 848 23.71 11.76 -6.88
C ASN A 848 22.60 11.71 -5.81
N GLU A 849 22.00 12.86 -5.49
CA GLU A 849 20.97 12.99 -4.45
C GLU A 849 21.44 12.54 -3.03
N CYS A 850 22.74 12.57 -2.75
CA CYS A 850 23.28 12.47 -1.38
C CYS A 850 23.01 13.76 -0.58
N TRP A 851 21.77 13.91 -0.09
CA TRP A 851 21.29 15.15 0.54
C TRP A 851 21.85 15.47 1.94
N HIS A 852 22.65 14.59 2.54
CA HIS A 852 23.30 14.83 3.84
C HIS A 852 24.84 14.77 3.80
N LEU A 853 25.45 14.58 2.62
CA LEU A 853 26.90 14.43 2.44
C LEU A 853 27.60 15.79 2.55
N LYS A 854 27.89 16.24 3.78
CA LYS A 854 28.38 17.60 4.07
C LYS A 854 29.77 17.89 3.48
N SER A 855 30.66 16.91 3.55
CA SER A 855 32.08 17.04 3.19
C SER A 855 32.65 15.70 2.75
N ILE A 856 33.53 15.71 1.76
CA ILE A 856 34.25 14.52 1.28
C ILE A 856 35.70 14.90 0.98
N GLN A 857 36.63 14.01 1.28
CA GLN A 857 38.03 14.15 0.88
C GLN A 857 38.25 13.42 -0.46
N LEU A 858 38.87 14.11 -1.42
CA LEU A 858 39.08 13.57 -2.76
C LEU A 858 40.43 12.85 -2.87
N PRO A 859 40.51 11.71 -3.59
CA PRO A 859 41.76 11.00 -3.83
C PRO A 859 42.82 11.83 -4.56
N ASN A 860 44.07 11.78 -4.08
CA ASN A 860 45.18 12.58 -4.61
C ASN A 860 45.69 12.12 -6.00
N LYS A 861 45.11 11.06 -6.58
CA LYS A 861 45.46 10.55 -7.92
C LYS A 861 44.45 10.90 -9.01
N LEU A 862 43.33 11.57 -8.68
CA LEU A 862 42.36 12.02 -9.67
C LEU A 862 43.02 12.87 -10.76
N LYS A 863 42.56 12.70 -12.00
CA LYS A 863 42.98 13.53 -13.16
C LYS A 863 41.88 14.46 -13.66
N SER A 864 40.62 14.07 -13.48
CA SER A 864 39.48 14.94 -13.74
C SER A 864 38.36 14.71 -12.72
N ILE A 865 37.49 15.71 -12.60
CA ILE A 865 36.23 15.62 -11.85
C ILE A 865 35.08 15.37 -12.84
N PRO A 866 34.51 14.15 -12.90
CA PRO A 866 33.27 13.88 -13.64
C PRO A 866 32.04 14.45 -12.90
N PRO A 867 30.83 14.37 -13.46
CA PRO A 867 29.57 14.69 -12.76
C PRO A 867 29.21 13.67 -11.66
N ALA A 868 30.11 13.51 -10.68
CA ALA A 868 29.95 12.66 -9.50
C ALA A 868 29.09 13.30 -8.41
N PHE A 869 29.01 14.64 -8.38
CA PHE A 869 28.39 15.45 -7.32
C PHE A 869 27.07 16.11 -7.75
N SER A 870 26.49 15.67 -8.86
CA SER A 870 25.16 16.05 -9.33
C SER A 870 24.13 15.94 -8.21
N ASN A 871 23.40 17.01 -7.88
CA ASN A 871 22.38 17.02 -6.80
C ASN A 871 22.88 16.60 -5.39
N ALA A 872 24.20 16.59 -5.14
CA ALA A 872 24.78 16.28 -3.83
C ALA A 872 24.80 17.53 -2.91
N HIS A 873 24.68 17.34 -1.60
CA HIS A 873 24.69 18.45 -0.63
C HIS A 873 26.06 18.70 0.02
N VAL A 874 27.14 18.51 -0.75
CA VAL A 874 28.51 18.90 -0.34
C VAL A 874 28.55 20.40 -0.11
N SER A 875 28.90 20.82 1.11
CA SER A 875 28.81 22.21 1.57
C SER A 875 30.01 23.06 1.14
N SER A 876 31.18 22.42 1.05
CA SER A 876 32.45 23.00 0.59
C SER A 876 33.33 21.86 0.05
N LEU A 877 34.12 22.13 -0.97
CA LEU A 877 35.00 21.11 -1.56
C LEU A 877 36.36 21.70 -1.96
N GLU A 878 37.41 20.90 -1.79
CA GLU A 878 38.77 21.18 -2.25
C GLU A 878 39.12 20.18 -3.35
N ILE A 879 39.47 20.68 -4.53
CA ILE A 879 39.84 19.85 -5.67
C ILE A 879 41.37 19.61 -5.62
N PRO A 880 41.84 18.34 -5.59
CA PRO A 880 43.22 18.03 -5.25
C PRO A 880 44.19 18.37 -6.37
N GLU A 881 45.41 18.75 -6.00
CA GLU A 881 46.52 18.99 -6.92
C GLU A 881 46.80 17.77 -7.82
N GLY A 882 47.02 18.03 -9.10
CA GLY A 882 47.16 17.00 -10.14
C GLY A 882 45.87 16.69 -10.90
N VAL A 883 44.73 17.27 -10.52
CA VAL A 883 43.52 17.37 -11.35
C VAL A 883 43.71 18.48 -12.38
N THR A 884 43.60 18.15 -13.66
CA THR A 884 43.74 19.14 -14.76
C THR A 884 42.40 19.54 -15.38
N ARG A 885 41.32 18.82 -15.13
CA ARG A 885 40.01 19.06 -15.75
C ARG A 885 38.83 18.91 -14.78
N ILE A 886 37.89 19.84 -14.83
CA ILE A 886 36.53 19.66 -14.30
C ILE A 886 35.61 19.51 -15.52
N GLU A 887 34.96 18.35 -15.66
CA GLU A 887 34.14 18.03 -16.84
C GLU A 887 32.75 18.68 -16.77
N ASN A 888 32.02 18.66 -17.89
CA ASN A 888 30.70 19.27 -17.99
C ASN A 888 29.74 18.76 -16.89
N ASN A 889 28.95 19.68 -16.32
CA ASN A 889 27.97 19.40 -15.26
C ASN A 889 28.54 18.86 -13.93
N ALA A 890 29.85 18.96 -13.65
CA ALA A 890 30.49 18.33 -12.48
C ALA A 890 29.76 18.52 -11.12
N PHE A 891 29.17 19.69 -10.88
CA PHE A 891 28.42 20.06 -9.67
C PHE A 891 26.98 20.51 -9.99
N ILE A 892 26.37 19.98 -11.05
CA ILE A 892 25.01 20.37 -11.46
C ILE A 892 24.00 20.11 -10.32
N GLY A 893 23.25 21.13 -9.93
CA GLY A 893 22.29 21.03 -8.83
C GLY A 893 22.92 20.79 -7.46
N ALA A 894 24.22 21.06 -7.24
CA ALA A 894 24.84 20.99 -5.91
C ALA A 894 24.34 22.16 -5.02
N TYR A 895 23.08 22.09 -4.60
CA TYR A 895 22.31 23.19 -4.01
C TYR A 895 22.85 23.68 -2.66
N ALA A 896 23.73 22.90 -2.00
CA ALA A 896 24.36 23.24 -0.73
C ALA A 896 25.81 23.75 -0.88
N LEU A 897 26.40 23.73 -2.07
CA LEU A 897 27.81 24.10 -2.27
C LEU A 897 27.99 25.62 -2.06
N THR A 898 28.72 26.00 -1.02
CA THR A 898 28.97 27.41 -0.63
C THR A 898 30.32 27.94 -1.08
N SER A 899 31.34 27.09 -1.13
CA SER A 899 32.70 27.40 -1.56
C SER A 899 33.34 26.24 -2.33
N LEU A 900 34.25 26.55 -3.26
CA LEU A 900 35.03 25.58 -4.00
C LEU A 900 36.47 26.08 -4.17
N THR A 901 37.46 25.27 -3.78
CA THR A 901 38.88 25.55 -4.01
C THR A 901 39.39 24.78 -5.24
N LEU A 902 40.04 25.47 -6.17
CA LEU A 902 40.61 24.90 -7.39
C LEU A 902 42.15 24.85 -7.31
N PRO A 903 42.80 23.74 -7.76
CA PRO A 903 44.23 23.56 -7.68
C PRO A 903 44.97 24.34 -8.77
N ASP A 904 46.24 24.67 -8.54
CA ASP A 904 47.09 25.33 -9.52
C ASP A 904 47.26 24.50 -10.80
N SER A 905 47.14 23.17 -10.71
CA SER A 905 47.15 22.24 -11.84
C SER A 905 45.93 22.30 -12.77
N LEU A 906 44.86 23.02 -12.43
CA LEU A 906 43.63 23.00 -13.24
C LEU A 906 43.80 23.77 -14.57
N GLU A 907 43.57 23.09 -15.69
CA GLU A 907 43.68 23.62 -17.05
C GLU A 907 42.31 23.97 -17.66
N PHE A 908 41.27 23.22 -17.30
CA PHE A 908 39.97 23.26 -17.97
C PHE A 908 38.78 23.16 -17.00
N ILE A 909 37.75 23.97 -17.25
CA ILE A 909 36.43 23.91 -16.61
C ILE A 909 35.39 23.79 -17.74
N GLY A 910 34.56 22.75 -17.67
CA GLY A 910 33.51 22.47 -18.64
C GLY A 910 32.33 23.45 -18.63
N GLU A 911 31.39 23.24 -19.55
CA GLU A 911 30.11 23.96 -19.56
C GLU A 911 29.18 23.45 -18.44
N SER A 912 28.29 24.31 -17.95
CA SER A 912 27.26 23.99 -16.94
C SER A 912 27.76 23.43 -15.61
N VAL A 913 29.07 23.53 -15.32
CA VAL A 913 29.71 23.00 -14.09
C VAL A 913 29.03 23.48 -12.81
N PHE A 914 28.61 24.75 -12.78
CA PHE A 914 27.97 25.40 -11.63
C PHE A 914 26.45 25.57 -11.76
N THR A 915 25.82 24.98 -12.78
CA THR A 915 24.38 25.12 -13.02
C THR A 915 23.59 24.63 -11.81
N GLY A 916 22.86 25.52 -11.14
CA GLY A 916 22.11 25.19 -9.93
C GLY A 916 22.96 25.08 -8.64
N CYS A 917 24.23 25.51 -8.62
CA CYS A 917 25.02 25.73 -7.40
C CYS A 917 24.47 26.95 -6.61
N ASN A 918 23.23 26.84 -6.14
CA ASN A 918 22.38 27.96 -5.75
C ASN A 918 22.79 28.67 -4.45
N ILE A 919 23.87 28.29 -3.77
CA ILE A 919 24.42 29.08 -2.65
C ILE A 919 25.94 29.29 -2.74
N LEU A 920 26.54 29.11 -3.92
CA LEU A 920 27.98 29.29 -4.15
C LEU A 920 28.37 30.77 -4.07
N LYS A 921 29.14 31.11 -3.02
CA LYS A 921 29.52 32.47 -2.60
C LYS A 921 30.97 32.82 -2.95
N GLU A 922 31.80 31.83 -3.23
CA GLU A 922 33.21 32.04 -3.52
C GLU A 922 33.77 30.87 -4.34
N ILE A 923 34.74 31.18 -5.19
CA ILE A 923 35.66 30.20 -5.78
C ILE A 923 37.06 30.66 -5.41
N ASN A 924 37.82 29.79 -4.75
CA ASN A 924 39.15 30.07 -4.27
C ASN A 924 40.19 29.49 -5.25
N ILE A 925 41.19 30.30 -5.60
CA ILE A 925 42.31 29.96 -6.48
C ILE A 925 43.61 30.56 -5.93
N SER A 926 44.76 30.04 -6.33
CA SER A 926 46.03 30.74 -6.07
C SER A 926 46.10 32.06 -6.85
N LYS A 927 46.86 33.02 -6.31
CA LYS A 927 47.13 34.31 -6.97
C LYS A 927 47.82 34.15 -8.33
N ASN A 928 48.57 33.06 -8.53
CA ASN A 928 49.43 32.86 -9.70
C ASN A 928 48.84 31.87 -10.73
N HIS A 929 47.81 31.11 -10.37
CA HIS A 929 47.15 30.04 -11.14
C HIS A 929 47.16 30.19 -12.66
N SER A 930 47.75 29.21 -13.36
CA SER A 930 48.15 29.34 -14.77
C SER A 930 47.01 29.64 -15.74
N HIS A 931 45.83 29.03 -15.56
CA HIS A 931 44.74 29.07 -16.55
C HIS A 931 43.56 29.99 -16.20
N PHE A 932 43.44 30.41 -14.93
CA PHE A 932 42.31 31.21 -14.45
C PHE A 932 42.75 32.42 -13.61
N LYS A 933 41.82 33.35 -13.39
CA LYS A 933 41.99 34.49 -12.47
C LYS A 933 40.65 34.92 -11.87
N LEU A 934 40.69 35.54 -10.71
CA LEU A 934 39.57 36.29 -10.15
C LEU A 934 39.71 37.77 -10.51
N VAL A 935 38.60 38.40 -10.90
CA VAL A 935 38.46 39.86 -11.04
C VAL A 935 37.24 40.26 -10.21
N ASP A 936 37.46 41.03 -9.14
CA ASP A 936 36.44 41.43 -8.16
C ASP A 936 35.59 40.25 -7.61
N GLY A 937 36.20 39.08 -7.46
CA GLY A 937 35.57 37.83 -7.01
C GLY A 937 34.89 37.00 -8.11
N VAL A 938 34.82 37.49 -9.35
CA VAL A 938 34.26 36.77 -10.50
C VAL A 938 35.38 35.99 -11.21
N LEU A 939 35.11 34.74 -11.61
CA LEU A 939 36.08 33.84 -12.22
C LEU A 939 36.18 34.05 -13.74
N PHE A 940 37.41 34.17 -14.25
CA PHE A 940 37.74 34.33 -15.67
C PHE A 940 38.86 33.37 -16.12
N SER A 941 39.00 33.17 -17.43
CA SER A 941 40.24 32.72 -18.05
C SER A 941 41.42 33.65 -17.71
N LYS A 942 42.65 33.14 -17.71
CA LYS A 942 43.86 33.92 -17.36
C LYS A 942 44.02 35.19 -18.20
N ASP A 943 43.73 35.11 -19.50
CA ASP A 943 43.74 36.27 -20.40
C ASP A 943 42.58 37.24 -20.14
N GLY A 944 41.48 36.78 -19.56
CA GLY A 944 40.27 37.56 -19.26
C GLY A 944 39.24 37.56 -20.39
N LYS A 945 39.50 36.86 -21.51
CA LYS A 945 38.57 36.85 -22.65
C LYS A 945 37.29 36.06 -22.38
N ARG A 946 37.28 35.13 -21.41
CA ARG A 946 36.09 34.36 -21.03
C ARG A 946 35.77 34.55 -19.55
N LEU A 947 34.58 35.08 -19.27
CA LEU A 947 33.97 35.08 -17.93
C LEU A 947 33.33 33.70 -17.70
N ILE A 948 33.69 33.03 -16.61
CA ILE A 948 33.32 31.63 -16.33
C ILE A 948 32.19 31.55 -15.29
N PHE A 949 32.30 32.27 -14.17
CA PHE A 949 31.32 32.21 -13.09
C PHE A 949 31.31 33.48 -12.22
N CYS A 950 30.12 34.00 -11.90
CA CYS A 950 29.89 35.11 -10.98
C CYS A 950 29.21 34.60 -9.68
N PRO A 951 29.84 34.75 -8.50
CA PRO A 951 29.26 34.30 -7.22
C PRO A 951 27.92 34.94 -6.85
N ARG A 952 27.06 34.18 -6.17
CA ARG A 952 25.64 34.56 -5.92
C ARG A 952 25.46 35.75 -4.96
N ASN A 953 26.46 35.96 -4.11
CA ASN A 953 26.63 37.06 -3.16
C ASN A 953 27.24 38.33 -3.79
N LYS A 954 27.51 38.37 -5.11
CA LYS A 954 27.95 39.60 -5.78
C LYS A 954 26.82 40.65 -5.72
N THR A 955 26.98 41.63 -4.84
CA THR A 955 25.99 42.68 -4.56
C THR A 955 26.13 43.89 -5.48
N GLY A 956 25.02 44.55 -5.79
CA GLY A 956 25.03 45.88 -6.40
C GLY A 956 25.27 45.85 -7.91
N GLU A 957 26.10 46.77 -8.41
CA GLU A 957 26.42 46.88 -9.84
C GLU A 957 27.64 46.03 -10.19
N TYR A 958 27.65 45.40 -11.37
CA TYR A 958 28.87 44.77 -11.90
C TYR A 958 29.15 45.12 -13.35
N LYS A 959 30.29 45.75 -13.59
CA LYS A 959 30.82 45.99 -14.93
C LYS A 959 31.72 44.85 -15.37
N ILE A 960 31.34 44.16 -16.44
CA ILE A 960 32.20 43.14 -17.05
C ILE A 960 33.47 43.84 -17.61
N PRO A 961 34.68 43.34 -17.34
CA PRO A 961 35.92 44.02 -17.76
C PRO A 961 36.07 44.14 -19.28
N GLN A 962 36.57 45.28 -19.74
CA GLN A 962 36.94 45.51 -21.14
C GLN A 962 37.96 44.46 -21.60
N GLY A 963 37.74 43.88 -22.78
CA GLY A 963 38.52 42.75 -23.30
C GLY A 963 37.92 41.37 -23.00
N THR A 964 36.87 41.28 -22.18
CA THR A 964 36.01 40.08 -22.13
C THR A 964 35.30 39.94 -23.48
N VAL A 965 35.36 38.75 -24.08
CA VAL A 965 34.79 38.43 -25.40
C VAL A 965 33.61 37.47 -25.26
N GLU A 966 33.75 36.45 -24.40
CA GLU A 966 32.77 35.41 -24.13
C GLU A 966 32.31 35.45 -22.66
N VAL A 967 31.01 35.29 -22.44
CA VAL A 967 30.44 35.00 -21.11
C VAL A 967 29.87 33.59 -21.14
N ALA A 968 30.39 32.70 -20.28
CA ALA A 968 30.07 31.28 -20.27
C ALA A 968 28.58 31.00 -19.95
N HIS A 969 28.13 29.79 -20.29
CA HIS A 969 26.75 29.41 -20.03
C HIS A 969 26.48 29.39 -18.52
N THR A 970 25.33 29.93 -18.09
CA THR A 970 24.96 30.10 -16.68
C THR A 970 25.92 30.97 -15.83
N ALA A 971 26.86 31.72 -16.42
CA ALA A 971 27.87 32.45 -15.64
C ALA A 971 27.31 33.54 -14.69
N PHE A 972 26.12 34.09 -14.97
CA PHE A 972 25.36 34.93 -14.05
C PHE A 972 24.00 34.29 -13.66
N HIS A 973 23.89 32.96 -13.72
CA HIS A 973 22.67 32.27 -13.32
C HIS A 973 22.43 32.48 -11.83
N ALA A 974 21.20 32.85 -11.51
CA ALA A 974 20.69 33.04 -10.17
C ALA A 974 21.47 34.04 -9.30
N CYS A 975 22.15 35.05 -9.84
CA CYS A 975 22.83 36.11 -9.08
C CYS A 975 21.84 37.01 -8.30
N THR A 976 21.28 36.50 -7.19
CA THR A 976 20.16 37.11 -6.45
C THR A 976 20.49 38.36 -5.65
N SER A 977 21.74 38.81 -5.65
CA SER A 977 22.18 40.02 -4.94
C SER A 977 22.54 41.18 -5.90
N LEU A 978 22.56 40.90 -7.19
CA LEU A 978 23.06 41.77 -8.25
C LEU A 978 21.92 42.63 -8.79
N ILE A 979 22.15 43.95 -8.86
CA ILE A 979 21.15 44.97 -9.20
C ILE A 979 21.26 45.36 -10.69
N SER A 980 22.48 45.56 -11.17
CA SER A 980 22.74 45.85 -12.59
C SER A 980 24.00 45.15 -13.11
N VAL A 981 24.01 44.88 -14.42
CA VAL A 981 25.21 44.38 -15.12
C VAL A 981 25.50 45.22 -16.36
N THR A 982 26.72 45.72 -16.47
CA THR A 982 27.21 46.47 -17.63
C THR A 982 28.06 45.58 -18.53
N ILE A 983 27.60 45.38 -19.77
CA ILE A 983 28.25 44.58 -20.81
C ILE A 983 29.09 45.51 -21.70
N PRO A 984 30.43 45.34 -21.76
CA PRO A 984 31.30 46.22 -22.53
C PRO A 984 31.24 45.98 -24.03
N ALA A 985 31.77 46.92 -24.81
CA ALA A 985 31.85 46.83 -26.26
C ALA A 985 32.57 45.57 -26.80
N SER A 986 33.44 44.95 -26.00
CA SER A 986 34.21 43.76 -26.41
C SER A 986 33.45 42.43 -26.35
N VAL A 987 32.32 42.34 -25.61
CA VAL A 987 31.57 41.09 -25.47
C VAL A 987 30.76 40.83 -26.74
N SER A 988 31.11 39.76 -27.45
CA SER A 988 30.49 39.34 -28.71
C SER A 988 29.73 38.02 -28.62
N LYS A 989 29.83 37.31 -27.49
CA LYS A 989 29.25 35.97 -27.31
C LYS A 989 28.79 35.72 -25.87
N PHE A 990 27.59 35.17 -25.73
CA PHE A 990 27.19 34.36 -24.58
C PHE A 990 27.21 32.88 -24.98
N SER A 991 27.72 31.98 -24.12
CA SER A 991 27.81 30.54 -24.41
C SER A 991 26.53 29.80 -23.99
N GLY A 992 26.33 28.62 -24.58
CA GLY A 992 25.07 27.87 -24.46
C GLY A 992 23.93 28.54 -25.23
N HIS A 993 22.70 28.05 -25.05
CA HIS A 993 21.60 28.41 -25.96
C HIS A 993 20.71 29.57 -25.49
N GLN A 994 20.54 29.82 -24.19
CA GLN A 994 19.57 30.80 -23.66
C GLN A 994 20.00 31.36 -22.28
N GLU A 995 19.35 32.45 -21.84
CA GLU A 995 19.33 33.03 -20.48
C GLU A 995 20.65 33.15 -19.68
N PRO A 996 21.54 34.12 -20.00
CA PRO A 996 22.75 34.34 -19.20
C PRO A 996 22.51 34.81 -17.75
N PHE A 997 21.36 35.43 -17.44
CA PHE A 997 21.06 36.03 -16.12
C PHE A 997 19.86 35.38 -15.40
N SER A 998 19.36 34.23 -15.86
CA SER A 998 18.14 33.56 -15.35
C SER A 998 18.06 33.53 -13.83
N GLY A 999 16.92 33.92 -13.24
CA GLY A 999 16.69 33.82 -11.79
C GLY A 999 17.54 34.76 -10.93
N SER A 1000 18.22 35.76 -11.50
CA SER A 1000 18.90 36.84 -10.76
C SER A 1000 17.87 37.80 -10.17
N THR A 1001 17.19 37.39 -9.09
CA THR A 1001 15.92 37.99 -8.62
C THR A 1001 15.96 39.47 -8.24
N GLN A 1002 17.14 40.07 -8.03
CA GLN A 1002 17.30 41.49 -7.71
C GLN A 1002 17.76 42.36 -8.90
N LEU A 1003 18.01 41.76 -10.07
CA LEU A 1003 18.50 42.45 -11.26
C LEU A 1003 17.40 43.34 -11.84
N THR A 1004 17.55 44.65 -11.76
CA THR A 1004 16.60 45.66 -12.28
C THR A 1004 16.92 46.10 -13.70
N GLU A 1005 18.19 46.03 -14.13
CA GLU A 1005 18.63 46.42 -15.46
C GLU A 1005 19.86 45.67 -15.95
N ILE A 1006 19.99 45.56 -17.27
CA ILE A 1006 21.19 45.15 -17.98
C ILE A 1006 21.58 46.30 -18.89
N ILE A 1007 22.77 46.85 -18.70
CA ILE A 1007 23.34 47.95 -19.46
C ILE A 1007 24.29 47.36 -20.52
N VAL A 1008 24.33 47.96 -21.71
CA VAL A 1008 25.33 47.64 -22.74
C VAL A 1008 26.03 48.94 -23.11
N GLU A 1009 27.35 48.92 -23.18
CA GLU A 1009 28.14 50.10 -23.52
C GLU A 1009 27.98 50.53 -24.98
N GLU A 1010 28.09 51.83 -25.23
CA GLU A 1010 28.14 52.40 -26.56
C GLU A 1010 29.30 51.78 -27.37
N GLY A 1011 29.02 51.39 -28.60
CA GLY A 1011 29.99 50.70 -29.47
C GLY A 1011 29.99 49.17 -29.40
N ASN A 1012 29.15 48.52 -28.59
CA ASN A 1012 28.93 47.07 -28.75
C ASN A 1012 28.16 46.79 -30.07
N GLU A 1013 28.76 46.03 -30.98
CA GLU A 1013 28.12 45.70 -32.28
C GLU A 1013 27.12 44.53 -32.21
N HIS A 1014 27.22 43.70 -31.16
CA HIS A 1014 26.52 42.43 -31.02
C HIS A 1014 25.27 42.51 -30.11
N TYR A 1015 25.28 43.44 -29.15
CA TYR A 1015 24.24 43.60 -28.13
C TYR A 1015 23.89 45.06 -27.93
N HIS A 1016 22.70 45.32 -27.39
CA HIS A 1016 22.25 46.65 -26.97
C HIS A 1016 21.25 46.52 -25.82
N SER A 1017 21.06 47.61 -25.08
CA SER A 1017 20.04 47.72 -24.03
C SER A 1017 18.98 48.73 -24.43
N ILE A 1018 17.71 48.41 -24.17
CA ILE A 1018 16.58 49.32 -24.31
C ILE A 1018 15.78 49.23 -23.01
N ASP A 1019 15.64 50.35 -22.28
CA ASP A 1019 15.01 50.39 -20.95
C ASP A 1019 15.58 49.32 -19.97
N GLY A 1020 16.89 49.08 -20.01
CA GLY A 1020 17.56 48.09 -19.16
C GLY A 1020 17.29 46.63 -19.55
N VAL A 1021 16.68 46.35 -20.69
CA VAL A 1021 16.40 45.01 -21.22
C VAL A 1021 17.40 44.67 -22.32
N LEU A 1022 17.94 43.44 -22.32
CA LEU A 1022 19.03 43.03 -23.20
C LEU A 1022 18.53 42.51 -24.55
N PHE A 1023 19.09 43.02 -25.65
CA PHE A 1023 18.78 42.62 -27.03
C PHE A 1023 20.03 42.26 -27.86
N ALA A 1024 19.87 41.39 -28.85
CA ALA A 1024 20.87 41.12 -29.89
C ALA A 1024 20.77 42.14 -31.05
N SER A 1025 21.92 42.70 -31.43
CA SER A 1025 22.25 43.55 -32.59
C SER A 1025 21.07 44.05 -33.46
N LYS A 1026 20.85 45.37 -33.47
CA LYS A 1026 19.90 46.07 -34.35
C LYS A 1026 18.48 45.44 -34.32
N GLU A 1027 17.92 45.40 -33.12
CA GLU A 1027 16.49 45.18 -32.83
C GLU A 1027 15.86 43.93 -33.48
N LYS A 1028 16.49 42.75 -33.35
CA LYS A 1028 15.90 41.49 -33.89
C LYS A 1028 15.63 40.37 -32.89
N LYS A 1029 16.31 40.31 -31.74
CA LYS A 1029 15.98 39.35 -30.67
C LYS A 1029 16.13 39.95 -29.28
N LEU A 1030 15.06 39.98 -28.49
CA LEU A 1030 15.11 40.20 -27.04
C LEU A 1030 15.73 38.97 -26.38
N ILE A 1031 16.80 39.13 -25.61
CA ILE A 1031 17.54 38.04 -24.95
C ILE A 1031 17.04 37.83 -23.52
N GLN A 1032 17.00 38.88 -22.70
CA GLN A 1032 16.69 38.79 -21.28
C GLN A 1032 16.03 40.08 -20.76
N TYR A 1033 14.88 39.92 -20.11
CA TYR A 1033 14.27 40.91 -19.25
C TYR A 1033 14.77 40.72 -17.80
N PRO A 1034 15.19 41.77 -17.08
CA PRO A 1034 15.70 41.67 -15.71
C PRO A 1034 14.63 41.21 -14.70
N CYS A 1035 14.98 40.30 -13.78
CA CYS A 1035 13.96 39.69 -12.92
C CYS A 1035 13.28 40.67 -11.95
N ALA A 1036 13.98 41.68 -11.44
CA ALA A 1036 13.42 42.68 -10.51
C ALA A 1036 12.78 43.89 -11.21
N LYS A 1037 12.88 44.01 -12.54
CA LYS A 1037 12.17 45.07 -13.27
C LYS A 1037 10.66 44.78 -13.22
N THR A 1038 9.86 45.78 -12.86
CA THR A 1038 8.41 45.64 -12.64
C THR A 1038 7.59 46.60 -13.49
N GLY A 1039 6.35 46.23 -13.80
CA GLY A 1039 5.37 47.10 -14.46
C GLY A 1039 4.98 46.61 -15.86
N GLU A 1040 4.42 47.51 -16.66
CA GLU A 1040 4.17 47.25 -18.08
C GLU A 1040 5.47 47.34 -18.88
N TYR A 1041 5.73 46.35 -19.73
CA TYR A 1041 6.79 46.40 -20.72
C TYR A 1041 6.22 46.25 -22.14
N ARG A 1042 6.50 47.25 -22.98
CA ARG A 1042 6.26 47.23 -24.42
C ARG A 1042 7.56 46.86 -25.09
N ILE A 1043 7.62 45.68 -25.67
CA ILE A 1043 8.80 45.24 -26.44
C ILE A 1043 8.91 46.17 -27.66
N PRO A 1044 10.10 46.73 -27.98
CA PRO A 1044 10.27 47.69 -29.07
C PRO A 1044 9.81 47.16 -30.43
N GLU A 1045 9.11 48.01 -31.18
CA GLU A 1045 8.70 47.76 -32.56
C GLU A 1045 9.91 47.43 -33.43
N GLY A 1046 9.74 46.51 -34.40
CA GLY A 1046 10.84 45.96 -35.19
C GLY A 1046 11.44 44.67 -34.61
N THR A 1047 11.27 44.38 -33.32
CA THR A 1047 11.68 43.10 -32.71
C THR A 1047 10.97 41.92 -33.40
N VAL A 1048 11.72 41.01 -34.04
CA VAL A 1048 11.15 39.85 -34.76
C VAL A 1048 11.20 38.52 -34.00
N ALA A 1049 11.93 38.44 -32.90
CA ALA A 1049 12.07 37.25 -32.07
C ALA A 1049 12.27 37.57 -30.58
N ILE A 1050 11.97 36.62 -29.72
CA ILE A 1050 12.19 36.69 -28.26
C ILE A 1050 12.87 35.39 -27.81
N GLY A 1051 13.79 35.47 -26.84
CA GLY A 1051 14.46 34.32 -26.27
C GLY A 1051 13.54 33.39 -25.47
N TRP A 1052 13.91 32.10 -25.44
CA TRP A 1052 13.39 31.13 -24.48
C TRP A 1052 13.58 31.67 -23.06
N GLY A 1053 12.52 31.61 -22.25
CA GLY A 1053 12.43 32.20 -20.91
C GLY A 1053 13.06 33.58 -20.71
N ALA A 1054 13.03 34.45 -21.74
CA ALA A 1054 13.51 35.82 -21.61
C ALA A 1054 12.78 36.61 -20.50
N PHE A 1055 11.57 36.19 -20.10
CA PHE A 1055 10.81 36.72 -18.96
C PHE A 1055 10.69 35.73 -17.79
N TRP A 1056 11.54 34.69 -17.69
CA TRP A 1056 11.52 33.71 -16.57
C TRP A 1056 11.70 34.45 -15.23
N LYS A 1057 10.79 34.25 -14.27
CA LYS A 1057 10.82 34.89 -12.92
C LYS A 1057 10.83 36.42 -12.96
N SER A 1058 10.39 37.03 -14.05
CA SER A 1058 10.31 38.49 -14.17
C SER A 1058 9.25 39.12 -13.26
N GLY A 1059 9.47 40.38 -12.88
CA GLY A 1059 8.51 41.23 -12.18
C GLY A 1059 7.52 41.95 -13.10
N ALA A 1060 7.61 41.75 -14.42
CA ALA A 1060 6.71 42.35 -15.41
C ALA A 1060 5.24 42.00 -15.11
N THR A 1061 4.39 43.01 -14.96
CA THR A 1061 2.95 42.86 -14.69
C THR A 1061 2.13 42.80 -15.98
N SER A 1062 2.59 43.49 -17.01
CA SER A 1062 1.95 43.52 -18.33
C SER A 1062 3.02 43.39 -19.41
N ILE A 1063 2.83 42.49 -20.38
CA ILE A 1063 3.77 42.33 -21.51
C ILE A 1063 3.01 42.57 -22.81
N ILE A 1064 3.54 43.46 -23.65
CA ILE A 1064 3.00 43.76 -24.97
C ILE A 1064 4.06 43.41 -26.02
N ILE A 1065 3.72 42.43 -26.85
CA ILE A 1065 4.56 41.92 -27.95
C ILE A 1065 4.26 42.75 -29.22
N PRO A 1066 5.26 43.14 -30.02
CA PRO A 1066 5.10 44.05 -31.15
C PRO A 1066 4.79 43.29 -32.45
N GLU A 1067 4.39 44.02 -33.50
CA GLU A 1067 4.22 43.41 -34.82
C GLU A 1067 5.57 43.08 -35.44
N GLY A 1068 5.72 41.83 -35.89
CA GLY A 1068 6.97 41.28 -36.41
C GLY A 1068 7.37 39.97 -35.75
N VAL A 1069 6.99 39.76 -34.47
CA VAL A 1069 7.22 38.49 -33.75
C VAL A 1069 6.31 37.40 -34.31
N LYS A 1070 6.92 36.30 -34.76
CA LYS A 1070 6.22 35.17 -35.43
C LYS A 1070 6.09 33.91 -34.57
N GLN A 1071 6.90 33.78 -33.52
CA GLN A 1071 6.99 32.57 -32.69
C GLN A 1071 7.23 32.96 -31.22
N LEU A 1072 6.55 32.29 -30.29
CA LEU A 1072 6.89 32.32 -28.86
C LEU A 1072 7.60 31.03 -28.46
N GLU A 1073 8.76 31.15 -27.81
CA GLU A 1073 9.58 30.01 -27.41
C GLU A 1073 9.14 29.37 -26.08
N ASN A 1074 9.62 28.16 -25.83
CA ASN A 1074 9.42 27.47 -24.56
C ASN A 1074 9.93 28.31 -23.36
N HIS A 1075 9.29 28.12 -22.21
CA HIS A 1075 9.52 28.81 -20.93
C HIS A 1075 9.46 30.34 -20.95
N LEU A 1076 9.12 30.98 -22.08
CA LEU A 1076 9.18 32.44 -22.30
C LEU A 1076 8.69 33.28 -21.10
N PHE A 1077 7.53 32.93 -20.52
CA PHE A 1077 6.94 33.63 -19.37
C PHE A 1077 7.01 32.83 -18.06
N GLY A 1078 7.77 31.74 -18.01
CA GLY A 1078 7.79 30.77 -16.91
C GLY A 1078 8.05 31.40 -15.54
N ASP A 1079 7.38 30.89 -14.51
CA ASP A 1079 7.53 31.31 -13.11
C ASP A 1079 7.38 32.83 -12.81
N ASN A 1080 6.89 33.68 -13.73
CA ASN A 1080 6.60 35.10 -13.43
C ASN A 1080 5.36 35.20 -12.50
N PRO A 1081 5.50 35.66 -11.23
CA PRO A 1081 4.43 35.69 -10.25
C PRO A 1081 3.64 37.01 -10.23
N HIS A 1082 3.90 37.93 -11.17
CA HIS A 1082 3.32 39.27 -11.26
C HIS A 1082 2.50 39.53 -12.53
N LEU A 1083 2.71 38.74 -13.60
CA LEU A 1083 2.05 38.90 -14.89
C LEU A 1083 0.53 38.75 -14.77
N THR A 1084 -0.20 39.82 -15.12
CA THR A 1084 -1.66 39.89 -15.18
C THR A 1084 -2.21 39.99 -16.60
N TYR A 1085 -1.46 40.63 -17.51
CA TYR A 1085 -1.91 40.94 -18.88
C TYR A 1085 -0.81 40.59 -19.90
N LEU A 1086 -1.19 39.91 -20.97
CA LEU A 1086 -0.33 39.63 -22.11
C LEU A 1086 -1.06 40.02 -23.40
N ARG A 1087 -0.40 40.75 -24.31
CA ARG A 1087 -0.92 41.06 -25.64
C ARG A 1087 -0.09 40.42 -26.74
N LEU A 1088 -0.75 39.72 -27.65
CA LEU A 1088 -0.18 38.99 -28.78
C LEU A 1088 -0.46 39.71 -30.12
N PRO A 1089 0.50 39.77 -31.06
CA PRO A 1089 0.38 40.50 -32.32
C PRO A 1089 -0.34 39.71 -33.40
N ALA A 1090 -0.75 40.38 -34.48
CA ALA A 1090 -1.34 39.74 -35.66
C ALA A 1090 -0.31 38.92 -36.44
N SER A 1091 0.98 39.29 -36.37
CA SER A 1091 2.09 38.56 -36.98
C SER A 1091 2.38 37.18 -36.37
N LEU A 1092 1.85 36.86 -35.19
CA LEU A 1092 2.18 35.63 -34.45
C LEU A 1092 1.61 34.39 -35.13
N LYS A 1093 2.46 33.37 -35.33
CA LYS A 1093 2.16 32.13 -36.06
C LYS A 1093 2.29 30.85 -35.23
N GLU A 1094 3.21 30.83 -34.26
CA GLU A 1094 3.49 29.65 -33.43
C GLU A 1094 3.66 30.02 -31.95
N ILE A 1095 3.21 29.15 -31.08
CA ILE A 1095 3.44 29.18 -29.63
C ILE A 1095 3.91 27.78 -29.24
N LYS A 1096 5.12 27.64 -28.70
CA LYS A 1096 5.65 26.33 -28.27
C LYS A 1096 4.95 25.86 -26.98
N SER A 1097 4.91 24.55 -26.75
CA SER A 1097 4.10 23.92 -25.69
C SER A 1097 4.38 24.45 -24.28
N ASP A 1098 5.63 24.77 -23.97
CA ASP A 1098 6.07 25.09 -22.62
C ASP A 1098 6.23 26.62 -22.44
N THR A 1099 5.73 27.46 -23.37
CA THR A 1099 5.81 28.94 -23.34
C THR A 1099 5.35 29.56 -22.00
N PHE A 1100 4.36 28.93 -21.35
CA PHE A 1100 3.77 29.35 -20.07
C PHE A 1100 4.08 28.38 -18.92
N ARG A 1101 4.99 27.42 -19.12
CA ARG A 1101 5.24 26.34 -18.18
C ARG A 1101 5.90 26.84 -16.89
N ALA A 1102 5.46 26.29 -15.77
CA ALA A 1102 6.12 26.44 -14.48
C ALA A 1102 7.38 25.57 -14.39
N GLY A 1103 8.40 26.05 -13.67
CA GLY A 1103 9.38 25.16 -13.06
C GLY A 1103 8.78 24.51 -11.80
N ASN A 1104 9.58 24.35 -10.75
CA ASN A 1104 9.09 23.91 -9.43
C ASN A 1104 8.32 25.03 -8.68
N SER A 1105 7.49 25.83 -9.36
CA SER A 1105 6.89 27.06 -8.83
C SER A 1105 5.46 27.31 -9.37
N GLN A 1106 4.80 28.41 -9.00
CA GLN A 1106 3.40 28.68 -9.38
C GLN A 1106 3.22 29.31 -10.78
N GLY A 1107 4.13 29.08 -11.74
CA GLY A 1107 4.01 29.52 -13.13
C GLY A 1107 3.60 30.99 -13.28
N ASN A 1108 2.39 31.25 -13.79
CA ASN A 1108 1.79 32.60 -13.87
C ASN A 1108 0.45 32.67 -13.09
N PRO A 1109 0.46 32.77 -11.75
CA PRO A 1109 -0.73 32.54 -10.90
C PRO A 1109 -1.70 33.74 -10.85
N LYS A 1110 -1.34 34.84 -11.54
CA LYS A 1110 -2.10 36.08 -11.66
C LYS A 1110 -2.54 36.40 -13.10
N LEU A 1111 -2.14 35.60 -14.10
CA LEU A 1111 -2.46 35.88 -15.51
C LEU A 1111 -3.98 35.86 -15.70
N ALA A 1112 -4.54 37.02 -16.01
CA ALA A 1112 -5.98 37.24 -16.07
C ALA A 1112 -6.48 37.43 -17.51
N VAL A 1113 -5.68 38.05 -18.38
CA VAL A 1113 -6.06 38.38 -19.76
C VAL A 1113 -4.94 38.02 -20.72
N ILE A 1114 -5.30 37.28 -21.78
CA ILE A 1114 -4.50 37.13 -22.99
C ILE A 1114 -5.27 37.83 -24.13
N ASP A 1115 -4.82 39.03 -24.46
CA ASP A 1115 -5.34 39.85 -25.55
C ASP A 1115 -4.65 39.46 -26.86
N LEU A 1116 -5.40 39.48 -27.96
CA LEU A 1116 -4.94 39.05 -29.28
C LEU A 1116 -5.37 40.09 -30.30
N ALA A 1117 -4.42 40.56 -31.12
CA ALA A 1117 -4.72 41.48 -32.22
C ALA A 1117 -5.84 40.93 -33.10
N LYS A 1118 -6.83 41.78 -33.41
CA LYS A 1118 -8.14 41.40 -33.96
C LYS A 1118 -8.06 40.58 -35.26
N ASP A 1119 -7.00 40.77 -36.03
CA ASP A 1119 -6.81 40.23 -37.37
C ASP A 1119 -5.75 39.11 -37.43
N ASN A 1120 -5.39 38.49 -36.28
CA ASN A 1120 -4.47 37.35 -36.26
C ASN A 1120 -5.09 36.14 -37.02
N PRO A 1121 -4.44 35.58 -38.07
CA PRO A 1121 -5.01 34.51 -38.89
C PRO A 1121 -4.67 33.09 -38.41
N HIS A 1122 -3.90 32.95 -37.32
CA HIS A 1122 -3.36 31.68 -36.83
C HIS A 1122 -3.95 31.26 -35.46
N PHE A 1123 -4.47 32.20 -34.69
CA PHE A 1123 -5.06 31.99 -33.36
C PHE A 1123 -6.38 32.74 -33.20
N LYS A 1124 -7.17 32.41 -32.17
CA LYS A 1124 -8.29 33.24 -31.71
C LYS A 1124 -8.39 33.24 -30.19
N SER A 1125 -8.89 34.34 -29.63
CA SER A 1125 -9.21 34.45 -28.20
C SER A 1125 -10.73 34.46 -28.01
N VAL A 1126 -11.23 33.66 -27.08
CA VAL A 1126 -12.65 33.63 -26.69
C VAL A 1126 -12.72 33.76 -25.17
N ASP A 1127 -13.36 34.81 -24.68
CA ASP A 1127 -13.40 35.18 -23.25
C ASP A 1127 -12.01 35.21 -22.56
N GLY A 1128 -10.96 35.58 -23.31
CA GLY A 1128 -9.56 35.61 -22.86
C GLY A 1128 -8.83 34.26 -22.87
N VAL A 1129 -9.49 33.17 -23.31
CA VAL A 1129 -8.89 31.84 -23.50
C VAL A 1129 -8.42 31.71 -24.95
N LEU A 1130 -7.18 31.26 -25.14
CA LEU A 1130 -6.49 31.22 -26.42
C LEU A 1130 -6.63 29.85 -27.11
N PHE A 1131 -7.01 29.87 -28.39
CA PHE A 1131 -7.23 28.70 -29.24
C PHE A 1131 -6.50 28.83 -30.59
N THR A 1132 -6.37 27.72 -31.32
CA THR A 1132 -6.04 27.71 -32.75
C THR A 1132 -7.10 28.47 -33.56
N ALA A 1133 -6.74 29.00 -34.74
CA ALA A 1133 -7.68 29.72 -35.62
C ALA A 1133 -8.98 28.94 -35.89
N ASP A 1134 -8.88 27.63 -36.18
CA ASP A 1134 -10.06 26.77 -36.39
C ASP A 1134 -10.83 26.49 -35.09
N GLY A 1135 -10.20 26.63 -33.92
CA GLY A 1135 -10.79 26.40 -32.59
C GLY A 1135 -10.73 24.96 -32.12
N LYS A 1136 -10.06 24.07 -32.86
CA LYS A 1136 -9.91 22.66 -32.47
C LYS A 1136 -8.89 22.45 -31.37
N GLY A 1137 -7.87 23.31 -31.26
CA GLY A 1137 -6.87 23.27 -30.20
C GLY A 1137 -7.10 24.37 -29.15
N LEU A 1138 -7.20 24.01 -27.88
CA LEU A 1138 -7.08 24.99 -26.78
C LEU A 1138 -5.61 25.07 -26.35
N ILE A 1139 -5.05 26.28 -26.39
CA ILE A 1139 -3.63 26.56 -26.17
C ILE A 1139 -3.34 27.05 -24.75
N ARG A 1140 -4.09 28.07 -24.26
CA ARG A 1140 -3.87 28.62 -22.92
C ARG A 1140 -5.14 29.23 -22.32
N CYS A 1141 -5.44 28.85 -21.09
CA CYS A 1141 -6.49 29.41 -20.25
C CYS A 1141 -5.85 30.31 -19.15
N PRO A 1142 -6.30 31.56 -18.94
CA PRO A 1142 -5.75 32.42 -17.89
C PRO A 1142 -5.97 31.87 -16.48
N ALA A 1143 -4.93 31.95 -15.63
CA ALA A 1143 -4.93 31.45 -14.26
C ALA A 1143 -6.06 31.99 -13.38
N CYS A 1144 -6.57 33.19 -13.67
CA CYS A 1144 -7.67 33.82 -12.92
C CYS A 1144 -9.08 33.33 -13.31
N LYS A 1145 -9.23 32.34 -14.21
CA LYS A 1145 -10.50 31.64 -14.42
C LYS A 1145 -10.84 30.77 -13.20
N LEU A 1146 -12.11 30.84 -12.78
CA LEU A 1146 -12.63 30.33 -11.50
C LEU A 1146 -13.88 29.45 -11.74
N GLY A 1147 -14.12 28.49 -10.84
CA GLY A 1147 -15.36 27.70 -10.81
C GLY A 1147 -15.44 26.61 -11.87
N GLU A 1148 -16.64 26.29 -12.34
CA GLU A 1148 -16.88 25.27 -13.37
C GLU A 1148 -16.51 25.80 -14.77
N TYR A 1149 -15.86 24.96 -15.59
CA TYR A 1149 -15.49 25.32 -16.96
C TYR A 1149 -15.93 24.25 -17.96
N THR A 1150 -16.87 24.60 -18.85
CA THR A 1150 -17.26 23.73 -19.97
C THR A 1150 -16.55 24.18 -21.24
N LEU A 1151 -15.83 23.26 -21.88
CA LEU A 1151 -15.09 23.50 -23.11
C LEU A 1151 -16.03 23.69 -24.32
N PRO A 1152 -15.74 24.62 -25.26
CA PRO A 1152 -16.57 24.83 -26.44
C PRO A 1152 -16.72 23.58 -27.32
N LYS A 1153 -17.91 23.39 -27.88
CA LYS A 1153 -18.16 22.33 -28.87
C LYS A 1153 -17.24 22.49 -30.07
N GLY A 1154 -16.57 21.41 -30.48
CA GLY A 1154 -15.63 21.39 -31.59
C GLY A 1154 -14.14 21.50 -31.19
N VAL A 1155 -13.81 21.73 -29.92
CA VAL A 1155 -12.44 21.53 -29.41
C VAL A 1155 -12.12 20.04 -29.47
N THR A 1156 -11.08 19.66 -30.21
CA THR A 1156 -10.65 18.26 -30.36
C THR A 1156 -9.34 17.94 -29.64
N HIS A 1157 -8.49 18.91 -29.32
CA HIS A 1157 -7.18 18.69 -28.67
C HIS A 1157 -6.90 19.79 -27.63
N ILE A 1158 -6.25 19.45 -26.52
CA ILE A 1158 -5.76 20.43 -25.53
C ILE A 1158 -4.24 20.34 -25.41
N TYR A 1159 -3.56 21.49 -25.54
CA TYR A 1159 -2.11 21.57 -25.50
C TYR A 1159 -1.55 21.38 -24.07
N PRO A 1160 -0.27 20.98 -23.92
CA PRO A 1160 0.39 20.90 -22.62
C PRO A 1160 0.23 22.17 -21.79
N TYR A 1161 0.11 22.01 -20.47
CA TYR A 1161 -0.01 23.10 -19.49
C TYR A 1161 -1.14 24.12 -19.75
N ALA A 1162 -2.11 23.84 -20.63
CA ALA A 1162 -3.08 24.84 -21.08
C ALA A 1162 -3.91 25.43 -19.91
N PHE A 1163 -4.24 24.65 -18.89
CA PHE A 1163 -4.95 25.07 -17.66
C PHE A 1163 -4.01 25.18 -16.44
N CYS A 1164 -2.69 25.20 -16.64
CA CYS A 1164 -1.72 25.28 -15.55
C CYS A 1164 -1.92 26.57 -14.72
N ASN A 1165 -1.94 26.46 -13.38
CA ASN A 1165 -2.28 27.51 -12.42
C ASN A 1165 -3.72 28.10 -12.51
N THR A 1166 -4.66 27.47 -13.21
CA THR A 1166 -6.08 27.86 -13.15
C THR A 1166 -6.73 27.55 -11.79
N LYS A 1167 -7.83 28.23 -11.48
CA LYS A 1167 -8.60 28.09 -10.23
C LYS A 1167 -10.00 27.53 -10.50
N ILE A 1168 -10.10 26.68 -11.53
CA ILE A 1168 -11.35 25.99 -11.89
C ILE A 1168 -11.52 24.74 -11.02
N THR A 1169 -12.75 24.47 -10.59
CA THR A 1169 -13.11 23.38 -9.65
C THR A 1169 -13.64 22.14 -10.37
N SER A 1170 -14.28 22.32 -11.52
CA SER A 1170 -14.71 21.23 -12.41
C SER A 1170 -14.39 21.60 -13.87
N ILE A 1171 -14.07 20.61 -14.69
CA ILE A 1171 -13.98 20.77 -16.15
C ILE A 1171 -14.79 19.72 -16.91
N THR A 1172 -15.53 20.18 -17.93
CA THR A 1172 -16.27 19.32 -18.85
C THR A 1172 -15.68 19.41 -20.25
N PHE A 1173 -15.20 18.27 -20.76
CA PHE A 1173 -14.68 18.12 -22.11
C PHE A 1173 -15.82 17.82 -23.11
N PRO A 1174 -15.73 18.31 -24.36
CA PRO A 1174 -16.80 18.18 -25.33
C PRO A 1174 -16.69 16.87 -26.11
N GLU A 1175 -17.83 16.33 -26.54
CA GLU A 1175 -17.83 15.20 -27.48
C GLU A 1175 -17.03 15.51 -28.74
N GLY A 1176 -16.15 14.57 -29.11
CA GLY A 1176 -15.17 14.74 -30.17
C GLY A 1176 -13.77 15.15 -29.71
N CYS A 1177 -13.57 15.50 -28.43
CA CYS A 1177 -12.23 15.69 -27.84
C CYS A 1177 -11.40 14.40 -27.91
N LYS A 1178 -10.14 14.47 -28.36
CA LYS A 1178 -9.26 13.34 -28.66
C LYS A 1178 -8.05 13.23 -27.74
N SER A 1179 -7.44 14.36 -27.36
CA SER A 1179 -6.25 14.37 -26.51
C SER A 1179 -6.21 15.50 -25.48
N ILE A 1180 -5.55 15.21 -24.36
CA ILE A 1180 -5.30 16.14 -23.25
C ILE A 1180 -3.80 16.17 -22.97
N GLY A 1181 -3.17 17.35 -23.07
CA GLY A 1181 -1.71 17.49 -23.00
C GLY A 1181 -1.06 17.17 -21.64
N LEU A 1182 0.25 16.97 -21.68
CA LEU A 1182 1.16 16.86 -20.52
C LEU A 1182 0.92 18.02 -19.54
N GLY A 1183 0.78 17.73 -18.25
CA GLY A 1183 0.68 18.76 -17.19
C GLY A 1183 -0.50 19.75 -17.33
N THR A 1184 -1.56 19.43 -18.08
CA THR A 1184 -2.63 20.40 -18.43
C THR A 1184 -3.20 21.15 -17.21
N PHE A 1185 -3.41 20.49 -16.07
CA PHE A 1185 -3.92 21.08 -14.82
C PHE A 1185 -2.86 21.10 -13.69
N GLU A 1186 -1.59 21.12 -14.06
CA GLU A 1186 -0.50 21.34 -13.11
C GLU A 1186 -0.70 22.67 -12.35
N HIS A 1187 -0.46 22.67 -11.04
CA HIS A 1187 -0.76 23.78 -10.15
C HIS A 1187 -2.23 24.27 -10.15
N ASN A 1188 -3.19 23.46 -10.63
CA ASN A 1188 -4.58 23.60 -10.20
C ASN A 1188 -4.83 22.65 -9.01
N TRP A 1189 -4.78 23.22 -7.81
CA TRP A 1189 -5.08 22.52 -6.54
C TRP A 1189 -6.58 22.51 -6.20
N GLN A 1190 -7.42 23.20 -6.98
CA GLN A 1190 -8.86 23.37 -6.73
C GLN A 1190 -9.72 22.43 -7.56
N LEU A 1191 -9.18 21.80 -8.61
CA LEU A 1191 -9.89 20.86 -9.45
C LEU A 1191 -10.27 19.60 -8.66
N THR A 1192 -11.58 19.39 -8.48
CA THR A 1192 -12.17 18.22 -7.84
C THR A 1192 -12.87 17.29 -8.82
N GLU A 1193 -13.22 17.77 -10.02
CA GLU A 1193 -14.00 17.00 -11.01
C GLU A 1193 -13.50 17.20 -12.45
N ALA A 1194 -13.52 16.14 -13.24
CA ALA A 1194 -13.27 16.18 -14.68
C ALA A 1194 -14.18 15.20 -15.43
N HIS A 1195 -15.02 15.71 -16.34
CA HIS A 1195 -15.91 14.92 -17.19
C HIS A 1195 -15.26 14.71 -18.56
N ILE A 1196 -14.78 13.50 -18.82
CA ILE A 1196 -13.96 13.15 -19.99
C ILE A 1196 -14.74 12.16 -20.88
N PRO A 1197 -15.04 12.48 -22.16
CA PRO A 1197 -15.82 11.61 -23.03
C PRO A 1197 -15.01 10.43 -23.57
N ALA A 1198 -15.70 9.38 -24.02
CA ALA A 1198 -15.07 8.20 -24.64
C ALA A 1198 -14.22 8.54 -25.89
N SER A 1199 -14.47 9.69 -26.52
CA SER A 1199 -13.69 10.13 -27.67
C SER A 1199 -12.21 10.42 -27.36
N VAL A 1200 -11.85 10.63 -26.09
CA VAL A 1200 -10.46 10.93 -25.65
C VAL A 1200 -9.63 9.64 -25.61
N THR A 1201 -8.68 9.54 -26.53
CA THR A 1201 -7.77 8.40 -26.68
C THR A 1201 -6.39 8.63 -26.06
N GLU A 1202 -6.06 9.87 -25.69
CA GLU A 1202 -4.73 10.24 -25.16
C GLU A 1202 -4.85 11.23 -23.97
N ILE A 1203 -4.12 10.94 -22.89
CA ILE A 1203 -3.99 11.82 -21.72
C ILE A 1203 -2.51 11.85 -21.31
N GLY A 1204 -1.89 13.02 -21.37
CA GLY A 1204 -0.47 13.20 -21.07
C GLY A 1204 -0.11 12.97 -19.60
N GLY A 1205 1.14 12.60 -19.35
CA GLY A 1205 1.68 12.47 -17.99
C GLY A 1205 1.46 13.73 -17.15
N TRP A 1206 1.37 13.57 -15.83
CA TRP A 1206 1.21 14.67 -14.86
C TRP A 1206 -0.02 15.60 -15.06
N CYS A 1207 -0.90 15.32 -16.04
CA CYS A 1207 -2.07 16.14 -16.40
C CYS A 1207 -2.87 16.62 -15.18
N PHE A 1208 -3.07 15.76 -14.17
CA PHE A 1208 -3.84 16.07 -12.96
C PHE A 1208 -3.01 15.99 -11.66
N CYS A 1209 -1.67 16.07 -11.74
CA CYS A 1209 -0.77 15.76 -10.61
C CYS A 1209 -0.98 16.57 -9.33
N THR A 1210 -1.48 17.82 -9.40
CA THR A 1210 -1.79 18.65 -8.22
C THR A 1210 -3.21 18.50 -7.71
N ALA A 1211 -4.11 17.89 -8.48
CA ALA A 1211 -5.54 17.75 -8.20
C ALA A 1211 -5.82 16.55 -7.26
N ARG A 1212 -5.33 16.64 -6.01
CA ARG A 1212 -5.30 15.54 -5.03
C ARG A 1212 -6.65 14.92 -4.67
N ASN A 1213 -7.76 15.64 -4.90
CA ASN A 1213 -9.12 15.17 -4.61
C ASN A 1213 -9.95 14.86 -5.86
N LEU A 1214 -9.33 14.85 -7.05
CA LEU A 1214 -10.00 14.68 -8.33
C LEU A 1214 -10.80 13.37 -8.43
N THR A 1215 -12.04 13.51 -8.91
CA THR A 1215 -12.87 12.45 -9.46
C THR A 1215 -12.98 12.61 -10.96
N ILE A 1216 -12.54 11.59 -11.70
CA ILE A 1216 -12.64 11.52 -13.16
C ILE A 1216 -13.92 10.75 -13.52
N TYR A 1217 -14.83 11.43 -14.21
CA TYR A 1217 -16.07 10.88 -14.74
C TYR A 1217 -15.88 10.56 -16.22
N ALA A 1218 -15.91 9.29 -16.60
CA ALA A 1218 -15.81 8.87 -18.01
C ALA A 1218 -16.49 7.51 -18.25
N PRO A 1219 -16.76 7.12 -19.50
CA PRO A 1219 -17.25 5.78 -19.82
C PRO A 1219 -16.26 4.68 -19.40
N LYS A 1220 -16.79 3.51 -19.03
CA LYS A 1220 -15.99 2.36 -18.56
C LYS A 1220 -15.16 1.78 -19.71
N GLY A 1221 -13.88 1.49 -19.45
CA GLY A 1221 -12.91 1.03 -20.45
C GLY A 1221 -12.23 2.15 -21.25
N SER A 1222 -12.54 3.43 -20.97
CA SER A 1222 -11.91 4.58 -21.61
C SER A 1222 -10.45 4.81 -21.15
N LYS A 1223 -9.67 5.59 -21.92
CA LYS A 1223 -8.31 6.00 -21.54
C LYS A 1223 -8.28 6.77 -20.21
N ALA A 1224 -9.38 7.43 -19.85
CA ALA A 1224 -9.57 8.11 -18.58
C ALA A 1224 -9.63 7.15 -17.37
N GLU A 1225 -10.20 5.95 -17.53
CA GLU A 1225 -10.19 4.91 -16.49
C GLU A 1225 -8.78 4.35 -16.25
N GLU A 1226 -8.04 4.10 -17.35
CA GLU A 1226 -6.64 3.68 -17.30
C GLU A 1226 -5.76 4.73 -16.60
N TYR A 1227 -5.87 6.00 -17.01
CA TYR A 1227 -5.14 7.10 -16.39
C TYR A 1227 -5.46 7.25 -14.90
N ALA A 1228 -6.74 7.20 -14.53
CA ALA A 1228 -7.18 7.34 -13.14
C ALA A 1228 -6.56 6.27 -12.23
N LYS A 1229 -6.61 4.99 -12.67
CA LYS A 1229 -6.00 3.86 -11.93
C LYS A 1229 -4.49 4.03 -11.78
N SER A 1230 -3.79 4.29 -12.88
CA SER A 1230 -2.32 4.38 -12.89
C SER A 1230 -1.75 5.56 -12.08
N ASN A 1231 -2.56 6.60 -11.81
CA ASN A 1231 -2.15 7.77 -11.04
C ASN A 1231 -2.88 7.90 -9.68
N GLY A 1232 -3.69 6.90 -9.28
CA GLY A 1232 -4.38 6.88 -7.99
C GLY A 1232 -5.54 7.88 -7.83
N HIS A 1233 -6.08 8.43 -8.92
CA HIS A 1233 -7.25 9.31 -8.87
C HIS A 1233 -8.55 8.51 -8.69
N LYS A 1234 -9.60 9.16 -8.17
CA LYS A 1234 -10.93 8.53 -8.10
C LYS A 1234 -11.51 8.45 -9.51
N PHE A 1235 -12.15 7.32 -9.81
CA PHE A 1235 -12.85 7.10 -11.07
C PHE A 1235 -14.33 6.80 -10.83
N GLN A 1236 -15.21 7.40 -11.62
CA GLN A 1236 -16.63 7.08 -11.64
C GLN A 1236 -17.11 6.84 -13.08
N ALA A 1237 -17.56 5.63 -13.35
CA ALA A 1237 -18.14 5.28 -14.63
C ALA A 1237 -19.45 6.07 -14.86
N VAL A 1238 -19.52 6.79 -15.98
CA VAL A 1238 -20.77 7.34 -16.51
C VAL A 1238 -21.29 6.48 -17.66
N LYS A 1239 -22.58 6.63 -17.98
CA LYS A 1239 -23.14 6.13 -19.24
C LYS A 1239 -22.84 7.14 -20.35
N GLU A 1240 -22.67 6.63 -21.56
CA GLU A 1240 -22.78 7.39 -22.81
C GLU A 1240 -24.22 7.89 -23.03
#